data_AF-A0A6P0W8R1-F1
#
_entry.id   AF-A0A6P0W8R1-F1
#
_cell.length_a   1.000
_cell.length_b   1.000
_cell.length_c   1.000
_cell.angle_alpha   90.00
_cell.angle_beta   90.00
_cell.angle_gamma   90.00
#
_symmetry.space_group_name_H-M   'P 1'
#
loop_
_entity.id
_entity.type
_entity.pdbx_description
1 polymer ?
#
loop_
_entity_poly.entity_id
_entity_poly.type
_entity_poly.pdbx_seq_one_letter_code
_entity_poly.pdbx_strand_id
1 'polypeptide(L)'
;MNQQRHIIKKQIIELNLSSQQGAFELQNEVSRLYRHKVLPLIDNLLNQFSDLDTIYRINTLEIDLGNIDINNLEQELIDKILAQIQQQLSEKISHSSSSLSTQPQPKTELGESSPLLGSTEGETGENIGQNKVTSVSETSYQRLSDQIGRSEIASKSALQLEIFSYFIQTGMLPWWAEKLSKQELEDYCDRLITNSPNQVKSIVKLWLKKSKQLQRLIYQFSDSTLLKIAGLFTGDSVQFIADYNTDIKPVLAQLEQTTNIPAAKLRLHRWQGLLFSLSSESKTQVDKFKLIEENLLHITSSNRINYPKFLNNLVAKIEHLVRQGKGFKSKLPEILDRIQIPSQDTQLIRAEARASQLKIFSDFIQTGILPENFSKQELEDSCDRLITNSPNQVKSIVKQSLKNPKQLQRLIYQFSDSKLLKIAGLFTGDLVPFIADYNTDIKPVLAQLEQTKNIPEAKLRLERWQGILFSISSESNTKVDKLKLVQDNLLHIASSNRINYPEFVRNIVAKIEHLLRQGKGFKSRLPEILDRIQIPNQDTQLIRAEARASQLEIFRDFIQTGILPENFSKQELQDYCDRLITNSPNQVKSIVKLCLKNPKHLQRLIYQFSDSTLLKIAGLFTGDSVQFIADYNTDIKPVLAQLEQTRNIPAAKLRLERWQGILFSISSDSNTKVDKLKLVQDNLLHIATSNNINYPDFLTNLVAKIEHLVRQGKGFKSQLPEILDRIQIPRQYTEFIKEREQLKHLLMELQHLDLNSQILPQHKQQINQLKTEIEVLLNEINNSARVQRSSDLITRFKQLQKSCQTLKLNIQQELKSEQTRFPDVVNTFSDSDEIYIYNAGLILLWPFLNRFFVKIGLVQDKIFINTISAERAALLLQYLVDNSTEIPEHSLPLNKILCGIDLLEPIDTNLEITAQEREECENLLSAVIQNWSILKNTSIEGFRRAFLQRNGIVRIRDGSWLLQVERETYDILLDRIPWSIRVVKLPWMDNILYVEW
;
A
#
# COMPACT_ATOMS: atom_id res chain seq x y z
N MET A 1 12.79 51.03 16.86
CA MET A 1 12.82 51.35 15.42
C MET A 1 12.71 50.03 14.67
N ASN A 2 11.63 49.81 13.92
CA ASN A 2 11.46 48.59 13.13
C ASN A 2 12.50 48.62 11.99
N GLN A 3 13.59 47.87 12.12
CA GLN A 3 14.46 47.59 10.97
C GLN A 3 13.63 46.79 9.97
N GLN A 4 13.47 47.32 8.75
CA GLN A 4 12.85 46.58 7.66
C GLN A 4 13.80 45.46 7.25
N ARG A 5 13.26 44.25 7.09
CA ARG A 5 14.06 43.03 6.93
C ARG A 5 14.26 42.71 5.46
N HIS A 6 15.51 42.67 5.01
CA HIS A 6 15.91 42.26 3.67
C HIS A 6 16.67 40.94 3.74
N ILE A 7 16.43 40.03 2.78
CA ILE A 7 17.08 38.72 2.74
C ILE A 7 17.68 38.52 1.35
N ILE A 8 18.99 38.29 1.29
CA ILE A 8 19.72 37.99 0.05
C ILE A 8 20.24 36.56 0.15
N LYS A 9 19.80 35.70 -0.80
CA LYS A 9 20.15 34.27 -0.79
C LYS A 9 21.64 34.01 -1.04
N LYS A 10 22.20 34.68 -2.05
CA LYS A 10 23.57 34.52 -2.51
C LYS A 10 24.05 35.82 -3.13
N GLN A 11 25.29 36.19 -2.85
CA GLN A 11 25.99 37.29 -3.49
C GLN A 11 27.23 36.72 -4.18
N ILE A 12 27.47 37.14 -5.42
CA ILE A 12 28.64 36.74 -6.20
C ILE A 12 29.28 38.03 -6.70
N ILE A 13 30.60 38.16 -6.49
CA ILE A 13 31.40 39.25 -7.04
C ILE A 13 32.40 38.59 -7.99
N GLU A 14 32.29 38.92 -9.27
CA GLU A 14 33.21 38.45 -10.30
C GLU A 14 34.12 39.61 -10.70
N LEU A 15 35.44 39.39 -10.62
CA LEU A 15 36.45 40.37 -10.98
C LEU A 15 37.25 39.85 -12.18
N ASN A 16 37.23 40.61 -13.27
CA ASN A 16 38.05 40.33 -14.44
C ASN A 16 39.32 41.17 -14.39
N LEU A 17 40.48 40.50 -14.33
CA LEU A 17 41.79 41.15 -14.22
C LEU A 17 42.60 40.91 -15.48
N SER A 18 43.39 41.91 -15.90
CA SER A 18 44.28 41.81 -17.06
C SER A 18 45.53 40.97 -16.80
N SER A 19 45.84 40.67 -15.53
CA SER A 19 46.98 39.84 -15.12
C SER A 19 46.65 39.03 -13.85
N GLN A 20 47.27 37.86 -13.71
CA GLN A 20 47.18 37.03 -12.51
C GLN A 20 48.04 37.59 -11.36
N GLN A 21 49.01 38.44 -11.66
CA GLN A 21 49.92 39.03 -10.68
C GLN A 21 49.16 40.03 -9.80
N GLY A 22 49.16 39.83 -8.47
CA GLY A 22 48.43 40.66 -7.51
C GLY A 22 46.93 40.35 -7.39
N ALA A 23 46.40 39.37 -8.14
CA ALA A 23 44.98 39.04 -8.15
C ALA A 23 44.44 38.62 -6.76
N PHE A 24 45.23 37.87 -5.99
CA PHE A 24 44.85 37.43 -4.64
C PHE A 24 44.82 38.59 -3.63
N GLU A 25 45.76 39.53 -3.73
CA GLU A 25 45.80 40.72 -2.88
C GLU A 25 44.59 41.61 -3.15
N LEU A 26 44.31 41.86 -4.43
CA LEU A 26 43.15 42.64 -4.86
C LEU A 26 41.83 41.97 -4.50
N GLN A 27 41.71 40.64 -4.66
CA GLN A 27 40.53 39.88 -4.22
C GLN A 27 40.27 40.06 -2.71
N ASN A 28 41.32 39.97 -1.89
CA ASN A 28 41.19 40.16 -0.43
C ASN A 28 40.82 41.59 -0.08
N GLU A 29 41.41 42.58 -0.76
CA GLU A 29 41.08 43.99 -0.57
C GLU A 29 39.62 44.30 -0.93
N VAL A 30 39.16 43.83 -2.10
CA VAL A 30 37.76 43.95 -2.53
C VAL A 30 36.83 43.23 -1.54
N SER A 31 37.20 42.03 -1.07
CA SER A 31 36.40 41.30 -0.08
C SER A 31 36.28 42.07 1.25
N ARG A 32 37.39 42.69 1.71
CA ARG A 32 37.41 43.52 2.92
C ARG A 32 36.54 44.76 2.76
N LEU A 33 36.70 45.49 1.65
CA LEU A 33 35.91 46.68 1.34
C LEU A 33 34.42 46.34 1.25
N TYR A 34 34.10 45.23 0.59
CA TYR A 34 32.73 44.77 0.46
C TYR A 34 32.09 44.47 1.82
N ARG A 35 32.75 43.67 2.67
CA ARG A 35 32.21 43.27 3.98
C ARG A 35 32.06 44.43 4.95
N HIS A 36 33.02 45.35 4.99
CA HIS A 36 33.07 46.40 6.02
C HIS A 36 32.44 47.72 5.60
N LYS A 37 32.40 48.04 4.29
CA LYS A 37 31.91 49.34 3.79
C LYS A 37 30.70 49.19 2.90
N VAL A 38 30.70 48.25 1.95
CA VAL A 38 29.60 48.12 0.98
C VAL A 38 28.34 47.49 1.62
N LEU A 39 28.47 46.38 2.35
CA LEU A 39 27.30 45.70 2.94
C LEU A 39 26.42 46.60 3.83
N PRO A 40 26.97 47.41 4.77
CA PRO A 40 26.15 48.35 5.55
C PRO A 40 25.43 49.39 4.69
N LEU A 41 26.03 49.82 3.58
CA LEU A 41 25.45 50.81 2.68
C LEU A 41 24.34 50.19 1.81
N ILE A 42 24.50 48.94 1.39
CA ILE A 42 23.44 48.17 0.71
C ILE A 42 22.24 48.01 1.65
N ASP A 43 22.45 47.68 2.92
CA ASP A 43 21.36 47.54 3.90
C ASP A 43 20.57 48.85 4.05
N ASN A 44 21.28 49.98 4.18
CA ASN A 44 20.65 51.31 4.22
C ASN A 44 19.88 51.63 2.94
N LEU A 45 20.43 51.29 1.76
CA LEU A 45 19.78 51.53 0.47
C LEU A 45 18.50 50.70 0.34
N LEU A 46 18.53 49.42 0.69
CA LEU A 46 17.36 48.54 0.64
C LEU A 46 16.23 49.02 1.56
N ASN A 47 16.57 49.54 2.75
CA ASN A 47 15.62 50.14 3.67
C ASN A 47 14.83 51.32 3.06
N GLN A 48 15.37 52.00 2.05
CA GLN A 48 14.67 53.10 1.37
C GLN A 48 13.61 52.62 0.38
N PHE A 49 13.72 51.37 -0.10
CA PHE A 49 12.80 50.77 -1.06
C PHE A 49 11.72 49.89 -0.41
N SER A 50 11.83 49.62 0.89
CA SER A 50 10.86 48.78 1.62
C SER A 50 9.60 49.54 2.03
N ASP A 51 8.46 48.95 1.71
CA ASP A 51 7.13 49.33 2.20
C ASP A 51 6.67 48.33 3.28
N LEU A 52 5.78 48.74 4.19
CA LEU A 52 5.33 47.90 5.32
C LEU A 52 4.44 46.73 4.89
N ASP A 53 3.70 46.88 3.78
CA ASP A 53 2.69 45.93 3.33
C ASP A 53 3.09 45.13 2.07
N THR A 54 4.19 45.52 1.44
CA THR A 54 4.63 45.02 0.13
C THR A 54 5.99 44.34 0.23
N ILE A 55 6.11 43.13 -0.34
CA ILE A 55 7.38 42.41 -0.42
C ILE A 55 7.77 42.26 -1.90
N TYR A 56 8.99 42.71 -2.22
CA TYR A 56 9.58 42.57 -3.54
C TYR A 56 10.43 41.30 -3.61
N ARG A 57 10.10 40.38 -4.54
CA ARG A 57 10.91 39.18 -4.79
C ARG A 57 11.65 39.32 -6.11
N ILE A 58 12.97 39.37 -6.02
CA ILE A 58 13.87 39.49 -7.18
C ILE A 58 14.68 38.20 -7.27
N ASN A 59 14.48 37.43 -8.34
CA ASN A 59 15.16 36.15 -8.55
C ASN A 59 16.67 36.33 -8.76
N THR A 60 17.06 37.30 -9.59
CA THR A 60 18.45 37.71 -9.82
C THR A 60 18.54 39.22 -10.04
N LEU A 61 19.54 39.83 -9.40
CA LEU A 61 19.92 41.22 -9.61
C LEU A 61 21.38 41.23 -10.08
N GLU A 62 21.57 41.23 -11.39
CA GLU A 62 22.88 41.30 -12.01
C GLU A 62 23.26 42.77 -12.22
N ILE A 63 24.49 43.12 -11.84
CA ILE A 63 25.00 44.48 -11.85
C ILE A 63 26.38 44.47 -12.49
N ASP A 64 26.49 45.16 -13.62
CA ASP A 64 27.77 45.41 -14.27
C ASP A 64 28.31 46.77 -13.81
N LEU A 65 29.46 46.75 -13.12
CA LEU A 65 30.15 47.95 -12.65
C LEU A 65 31.09 48.53 -13.71
N GLY A 66 31.27 47.84 -14.84
CA GLY A 66 32.25 48.16 -15.86
C GLY A 66 33.68 48.14 -15.33
N ASN A 67 34.54 49.00 -15.89
CA ASN A 67 35.93 49.12 -15.47
C ASN A 67 36.05 49.94 -14.18
N ILE A 68 36.85 49.49 -13.23
CA ILE A 68 37.16 50.20 -11.97
C ILE A 68 38.64 50.54 -11.96
N ASP A 69 38.98 51.81 -11.71
CA ASP A 69 40.35 52.29 -11.54
C ASP A 69 40.89 51.80 -10.20
N ILE A 70 41.96 51.02 -10.27
CA ILE A 70 42.63 50.45 -9.10
C ILE A 70 43.23 51.53 -8.19
N ASN A 71 43.56 52.71 -8.75
CA ASN A 71 44.14 53.81 -7.98
C ASN A 71 43.10 54.53 -7.11
N ASN A 72 41.81 54.33 -7.38
CA ASN A 72 40.69 54.86 -6.59
C ASN A 72 39.67 53.76 -6.26
N LEU A 73 40.17 52.54 -6.05
CA LEU A 73 39.36 51.32 -5.95
C LEU A 73 38.22 51.45 -4.93
N GLU A 74 38.51 51.94 -3.73
CA GLU A 74 37.52 52.00 -2.67
C GLU A 74 36.34 52.90 -3.01
N GLN A 75 36.61 54.14 -3.41
CA GLN A 75 35.56 55.12 -3.65
C GLN A 75 34.76 54.75 -4.90
N GLU A 76 35.45 54.38 -5.99
CA GLU A 76 34.79 54.04 -7.24
C GLU A 76 33.95 52.76 -7.13
N LEU A 77 34.42 51.75 -6.38
CA LEU A 77 33.66 50.52 -6.13
C LEU A 77 32.38 50.81 -5.32
N ILE A 78 32.47 51.61 -4.26
CA ILE A 78 31.29 51.96 -3.43
C ILE A 78 30.28 52.75 -4.26
N ASP A 79 30.71 53.82 -4.93
CA ASP A 79 29.84 54.73 -5.67
C ASP A 79 29.12 53.99 -6.82
N LYS A 80 29.86 53.19 -7.60
CA LYS A 80 29.29 52.43 -8.71
C LYS A 80 28.34 51.33 -8.24
N ILE A 81 28.68 50.60 -7.17
CA ILE A 81 27.79 49.56 -6.61
C ILE A 81 26.47 50.17 -6.16
N LEU A 82 26.50 51.25 -5.39
CA LEU A 82 25.29 51.86 -4.87
C LEU A 82 24.43 52.45 -5.99
N ALA A 83 25.04 53.18 -6.92
CA ALA A 83 24.34 53.76 -8.06
C ALA A 83 23.66 52.69 -8.91
N GLN A 84 24.37 51.60 -9.24
CA GLN A 84 23.82 50.53 -10.07
C GLN A 84 22.77 49.69 -9.33
N ILE A 85 22.96 49.38 -8.04
CA ILE A 85 21.91 48.73 -7.23
C ILE A 85 20.66 49.60 -7.21
N GLN A 86 20.80 50.89 -6.94
CA GLN A 86 19.67 51.83 -6.88
C GLN A 86 18.92 51.89 -8.22
N GLN A 87 19.65 51.99 -9.33
CA GLN A 87 19.08 52.03 -10.67
C GLN A 87 18.33 50.72 -10.97
N GLN A 88 18.99 49.57 -10.84
CA GLN A 88 18.43 48.27 -11.19
C GLN A 88 17.23 47.90 -10.30
N LEU A 89 17.27 48.24 -9.01
CA LEU A 89 16.12 48.07 -8.11
C LEU A 89 14.95 48.98 -8.53
N SER A 90 15.22 50.25 -8.85
CA SER A 90 14.17 51.18 -9.28
C SER A 90 13.49 50.72 -10.58
N GLU A 91 14.26 50.19 -11.53
CA GLU A 91 13.74 49.66 -12.80
C GLU A 91 12.87 48.41 -12.57
N LYS A 92 13.37 47.43 -11.81
CA LYS A 92 12.62 46.20 -11.52
C LYS A 92 11.35 46.45 -10.69
N ILE A 93 11.40 47.37 -9.73
CA ILE A 93 10.24 47.73 -8.90
C ILE A 93 9.20 48.52 -9.74
N SER A 94 9.62 49.46 -10.59
CA SER A 94 8.71 50.29 -11.41
C SER A 94 8.03 49.53 -12.56
N HIS A 95 8.73 48.55 -13.16
CA HIS A 95 8.12 47.66 -14.15
C HIS A 95 7.07 46.70 -13.54
N SER A 96 7.17 46.43 -12.24
CA SER A 96 6.23 45.57 -11.53
C SER A 96 4.91 46.29 -11.20
N SER A 97 4.92 47.61 -11.00
CA SER A 97 3.74 48.44 -10.67
C SER A 97 2.95 48.92 -11.89
N SER A 98 3.57 49.06 -13.07
CA SER A 98 2.92 49.49 -14.33
C SER A 98 2.05 48.40 -15.00
N SER A 99 2.06 47.17 -14.49
CA SER A 99 1.26 46.05 -15.01
C SER A 99 -0.21 46.04 -14.51
N LEU A 100 -0.63 47.02 -13.71
CA LEU A 100 -1.94 47.08 -13.03
C LEU A 100 -2.97 48.06 -13.63
N SER A 101 -2.66 48.75 -14.74
CA SER A 101 -3.55 49.78 -15.31
C SER A 101 -3.98 49.50 -16.75
N THR A 102 -4.84 48.49 -16.97
CA THR A 102 -5.81 48.49 -18.08
C THR A 102 -6.93 47.46 -17.82
N GLN A 103 -7.99 47.86 -17.10
CA GLN A 103 -9.37 47.45 -17.39
C GLN A 103 -10.36 48.36 -16.63
N PRO A 104 -11.37 48.95 -17.29
CA PRO A 104 -12.34 49.85 -16.65
C PRO A 104 -13.39 49.08 -15.83
N GLN A 105 -13.71 49.59 -14.66
CA GLN A 105 -14.82 49.14 -13.81
C GLN A 105 -16.19 49.40 -14.48
N PRO A 106 -17.17 48.48 -14.41
CA PRO A 106 -18.58 48.83 -14.59
C PRO A 106 -19.16 49.34 -13.27
N LYS A 107 -19.76 50.54 -13.34
CA LYS A 107 -20.62 51.12 -12.31
C LYS A 107 -21.92 50.34 -12.19
N THR A 108 -22.34 50.08 -10.97
CA THR A 108 -23.73 49.75 -10.58
C THR A 108 -24.66 50.93 -10.84
N GLU A 109 -25.80 50.69 -11.51
CA GLU A 109 -27.04 51.42 -11.28
C GLU A 109 -28.26 50.57 -11.68
N LEU A 110 -29.27 50.59 -10.82
CA LEU A 110 -30.59 49.97 -10.95
C LEU A 110 -31.45 50.77 -11.95
N GLY A 111 -32.28 50.09 -12.75
CA GLY A 111 -33.34 50.77 -13.51
C GLY A 111 -33.99 49.94 -14.62
N GLU A 112 -35.16 49.38 -14.30
CA GLU A 112 -36.38 49.26 -15.12
C GLU A 112 -36.39 48.65 -16.55
N SER A 113 -37.32 47.70 -16.71
CA SER A 113 -38.16 47.39 -17.88
C SER A 113 -37.58 46.59 -19.08
N SER A 114 -38.24 45.44 -19.32
CA SER A 114 -38.40 44.72 -20.60
C SER A 114 -39.06 45.62 -21.68
N PRO A 115 -39.05 45.33 -23.01
CA PRO A 115 -39.16 43.98 -23.60
C PRO A 115 -38.50 43.69 -24.98
N LEU A 116 -38.44 42.37 -25.27
CA LEU A 116 -38.74 41.66 -26.55
C LEU A 116 -38.16 42.08 -27.92
N LEU A 117 -37.67 41.02 -28.60
CA LEU A 117 -37.81 40.63 -30.02
C LEU A 117 -36.93 41.30 -31.09
N GLY A 118 -36.22 40.43 -31.82
CA GLY A 118 -35.51 40.74 -33.05
C GLY A 118 -34.70 39.54 -33.57
N SER A 119 -35.41 38.56 -34.13
CA SER A 119 -34.93 37.40 -34.88
C SER A 119 -34.01 37.74 -36.07
N THR A 120 -33.05 36.85 -36.36
CA THR A 120 -32.67 36.20 -37.66
C THR A 120 -31.18 35.82 -37.59
N GLU A 121 -30.84 34.54 -37.43
CA GLU A 121 -30.49 33.58 -38.50
C GLU A 121 -29.29 33.99 -39.37
N GLY A 122 -28.22 33.18 -39.34
CA GLY A 122 -27.11 33.27 -40.29
C GLY A 122 -25.76 32.73 -39.79
N GLU A 123 -25.67 31.40 -39.67
CA GLU A 123 -24.50 30.56 -40.01
C GLU A 123 -23.05 30.83 -39.48
N THR A 124 -22.47 29.73 -38.98
CA THR A 124 -21.04 29.39 -38.84
C THR A 124 -20.22 30.04 -37.71
N GLY A 125 -19.69 29.18 -36.82
CA GLY A 125 -18.79 29.59 -35.74
C GLY A 125 -18.32 28.41 -34.88
N GLU A 126 -17.33 27.68 -35.38
CA GLU A 126 -16.36 26.97 -34.55
C GLU A 126 -15.63 27.96 -33.61
N ASN A 127 -15.11 27.42 -32.51
CA ASN A 127 -14.12 27.99 -31.59
C ASN A 127 -14.59 29.00 -30.53
N ILE A 128 -15.24 28.48 -29.48
CA ILE A 128 -14.99 28.97 -28.11
C ILE A 128 -13.83 28.16 -27.55
N GLY A 129 -12.65 28.76 -27.53
CA GLY A 129 -11.48 28.27 -26.82
C GLY A 129 -11.77 28.18 -25.33
N GLN A 130 -12.01 26.95 -24.86
CA GLN A 130 -11.93 26.62 -23.45
C GLN A 130 -10.51 26.92 -22.96
N ASN A 131 -10.40 27.78 -21.94
CA ASN A 131 -9.22 27.88 -21.11
C ASN A 131 -8.89 26.49 -20.56
N LYS A 132 -7.88 25.85 -21.16
CA LYS A 132 -7.29 24.60 -20.71
C LYS A 132 -6.79 24.79 -19.28
N VAL A 133 -7.50 24.17 -18.33
CA VAL A 133 -6.91 23.68 -17.09
C VAL A 133 -5.89 22.62 -17.50
N THR A 134 -4.64 23.02 -17.66
CA THR A 134 -3.52 22.10 -17.86
C THR A 134 -3.34 21.28 -16.59
N SER A 135 -3.49 19.97 -16.74
CA SER A 135 -3.15 18.94 -15.78
C SER A 135 -1.71 19.14 -15.28
N VAL A 136 -1.56 19.45 -14.00
CA VAL A 136 -0.26 19.50 -13.33
C VAL A 136 0.21 18.07 -13.08
N SER A 137 1.31 17.69 -13.73
CA SER A 137 2.02 16.43 -13.52
C SER A 137 2.78 16.42 -12.19
N GLU A 138 2.74 15.27 -11.50
CA GLU A 138 3.17 15.00 -10.11
C GLU A 138 4.68 15.05 -9.79
N THR A 139 5.52 15.78 -10.54
CA THR A 139 6.95 15.88 -10.22
C THR A 139 7.51 17.27 -10.51
N SER A 140 7.57 18.14 -9.50
CA SER A 140 8.28 19.44 -9.52
C SER A 140 8.29 20.08 -8.11
N TYR A 141 9.25 19.75 -7.24
CA TYR A 141 9.31 20.33 -5.88
C TYR A 141 10.08 21.66 -5.79
N GLN A 142 10.55 22.22 -6.91
CA GLN A 142 11.05 23.61 -7.00
C GLN A 142 10.41 24.46 -8.11
N ARG A 143 9.59 23.90 -9.02
CA ARG A 143 9.21 24.68 -10.23
C ARG A 143 8.16 25.77 -10.01
N LEU A 144 7.53 25.89 -8.85
CA LEU A 144 6.65 27.05 -8.60
C LEU A 144 7.44 28.34 -8.35
N SER A 145 8.67 28.28 -7.82
CA SER A 145 9.55 29.47 -7.77
C SER A 145 10.22 29.76 -9.10
N ASP A 146 10.53 28.71 -9.87
CA ASP A 146 11.33 28.85 -11.10
C ASP A 146 10.48 29.13 -12.36
N GLN A 147 9.18 28.79 -12.34
CA GLN A 147 8.29 29.06 -13.48
C GLN A 147 7.82 30.51 -13.59
N ILE A 148 8.18 31.39 -12.64
CA ILE A 148 7.85 32.82 -12.73
C ILE A 148 9.13 33.63 -12.87
N GLY A 149 9.61 33.72 -14.11
CA GLY A 149 10.76 34.52 -14.51
C GLY A 149 10.53 36.04 -14.51
N ARG A 150 9.77 36.59 -13.57
CA ARG A 150 9.59 38.05 -13.44
C ARG A 150 9.63 38.47 -11.97
N SER A 151 10.17 39.67 -11.72
CA SER A 151 10.07 40.37 -10.43
C SER A 151 8.60 40.35 -9.99
N GLU A 152 8.30 39.66 -8.89
CA GLU A 152 6.93 39.57 -8.36
C GLU A 152 6.78 40.50 -7.16
N ILE A 153 5.74 41.34 -7.21
CA ILE A 153 5.23 42.05 -6.05
C ILE A 153 4.22 41.12 -5.38
N ALA A 154 4.55 40.61 -4.20
CA ALA A 154 3.62 39.84 -3.39
C ALA A 154 3.12 40.70 -2.22
N SER A 155 1.82 40.65 -1.95
CA SER A 155 1.32 41.15 -0.66
C SER A 155 1.92 40.29 0.45
N LYS A 156 2.17 40.90 1.61
CA LYS A 156 2.60 40.17 2.82
C LYS A 156 1.69 38.99 3.16
N SER A 157 0.39 39.10 2.88
CA SER A 157 -0.59 38.01 3.07
C SER A 157 -0.40 36.83 2.10
N ALA A 158 -0.07 37.08 0.83
CA ALA A 158 0.17 36.02 -0.15
C ALA A 158 1.42 35.20 0.21
N LEU A 159 2.49 35.87 0.62
CA LEU A 159 3.71 35.21 1.09
C LEU A 159 3.45 34.37 2.36
N GLN A 160 2.60 34.86 3.26
CA GLN A 160 2.27 34.10 4.45
C GLN A 160 1.52 32.79 4.13
N LEU A 161 0.63 32.83 3.13
CA LEU A 161 -0.04 31.63 2.62
C LEU A 161 0.94 30.66 1.94
N GLU A 162 1.99 31.16 1.28
CA GLU A 162 3.05 30.35 0.69
C GLU A 162 3.85 29.58 1.76
N ILE A 163 4.27 30.23 2.86
CA ILE A 163 4.93 29.53 3.98
C ILE A 163 4.03 28.41 4.52
N PHE A 164 2.76 28.73 4.79
CA PHE A 164 1.82 27.75 5.34
C PHE A 164 1.63 26.57 4.38
N SER A 165 1.43 26.83 3.08
CA SER A 165 1.30 25.77 2.09
C SER A 165 2.56 24.92 1.99
N TYR A 166 3.75 25.55 1.96
CA TYR A 166 5.03 24.86 1.90
C TYR A 166 5.24 23.96 3.13
N PHE A 167 4.92 24.47 4.33
CA PHE A 167 5.01 23.71 5.56
C PHE A 167 4.05 22.51 5.56
N ILE A 168 2.78 22.69 5.21
CA ILE A 168 1.83 21.58 5.14
C ILE A 168 2.28 20.53 4.13
N GLN A 169 2.88 20.93 3.01
CA GLN A 169 3.36 20.01 1.97
C GLN A 169 4.61 19.24 2.39
N THR A 170 5.58 19.91 3.01
CA THR A 170 6.95 19.38 3.19
C THR A 170 7.34 19.08 4.65
N GLY A 171 6.70 19.74 5.62
CA GLY A 171 7.11 19.73 7.02
C GLY A 171 8.24 20.70 7.34
N MET A 172 8.78 21.40 6.34
CA MET A 172 9.89 22.35 6.47
C MET A 172 9.39 23.79 6.26
N LEU A 173 10.23 24.77 6.55
CA LEU A 173 9.97 26.17 6.21
C LEU A 173 10.80 26.57 4.98
N PRO A 174 10.28 27.45 4.09
CA PRO A 174 11.09 28.03 3.03
C PRO A 174 12.31 28.77 3.61
N TRP A 175 13.41 28.82 2.87
CA TRP A 175 14.67 29.44 3.32
C TRP A 175 14.57 30.93 3.69
N TRP A 176 13.57 31.62 3.16
CA TRP A 176 13.30 33.04 3.44
C TRP A 176 12.34 33.26 4.61
N ALA A 177 11.76 32.18 5.17
CA ALA A 177 10.88 32.28 6.32
C ALA A 177 11.70 32.38 7.62
N GLU A 178 11.16 33.11 8.60
CA GLU A 178 11.74 33.13 9.93
C GLU A 178 11.57 31.77 10.61
N LYS A 179 12.50 31.41 11.48
CA LYS A 179 12.34 30.24 12.35
C LYS A 179 11.15 30.50 13.27
N LEU A 180 10.26 29.51 13.37
CA LEU A 180 9.08 29.60 14.23
C LEU A 180 9.19 28.53 15.33
N SER A 181 8.96 28.88 16.58
CA SER A 181 8.65 27.89 17.61
C SER A 181 7.32 27.19 17.29
N LYS A 182 7.02 26.11 18.03
CA LYS A 182 5.73 25.41 17.88
C LYS A 182 4.54 26.35 18.15
N GLN A 183 4.63 27.18 19.20
CA GLN A 183 3.60 28.17 19.51
C GLN A 183 3.51 29.27 18.44
N GLU A 184 4.63 29.81 17.98
CA GLU A 184 4.60 30.86 16.93
C GLU A 184 4.02 30.34 15.62
N LEU A 185 4.24 29.07 15.27
CA LEU A 185 3.61 28.42 14.12
C LEU A 185 2.09 28.28 14.31
N GLU A 186 1.64 28.00 15.53
CA GLU A 186 0.21 27.96 15.87
C GLU A 186 -0.44 29.35 15.74
N ASP A 187 0.17 30.36 16.36
CA ASP A 187 -0.28 31.75 16.26
C ASP A 187 -0.26 32.25 14.81
N TYR A 188 0.71 31.79 14.01
CA TYR A 188 0.81 32.08 12.60
C TYR A 188 -0.37 31.53 11.80
N CYS A 189 -0.74 30.27 12.04
CA CYS A 189 -1.92 29.66 11.42
C CYS A 189 -3.21 30.39 11.84
N ASP A 190 -3.33 30.73 13.12
CA ASP A 190 -4.49 31.46 13.66
C ASP A 190 -4.68 32.84 13.01
N ARG A 191 -3.59 33.59 12.81
CA ARG A 191 -3.62 34.87 12.08
C ARG A 191 -4.06 34.66 10.63
N LEU A 192 -3.56 33.63 9.95
CA LEU A 192 -3.97 33.32 8.57
C LEU A 192 -5.45 32.95 8.46
N ILE A 193 -5.96 32.15 9.39
CA ILE A 193 -7.38 31.80 9.46
C ILE A 193 -8.25 33.05 9.66
N THR A 194 -7.81 33.96 10.52
CA THR A 194 -8.53 35.21 10.84
C THR A 194 -8.53 36.17 9.64
N ASN A 195 -7.37 36.37 9.02
CA ASN A 195 -7.18 37.40 7.99
C ASN A 195 -7.50 36.92 6.57
N SER A 196 -7.46 35.60 6.31
CA SER A 196 -7.60 35.01 4.97
C SER A 196 -8.28 33.63 4.99
N PRO A 197 -9.48 33.51 5.59
CA PRO A 197 -10.13 32.21 5.84
C PRO A 197 -10.42 31.41 4.57
N ASN A 198 -10.80 32.08 3.46
CA ASN A 198 -11.13 31.40 2.20
C ASN A 198 -9.89 30.83 1.50
N GLN A 199 -8.76 31.54 1.57
CA GLN A 199 -7.49 31.06 1.03
C GLN A 199 -6.97 29.86 1.85
N VAL A 200 -7.00 29.95 3.19
CA VAL A 200 -6.63 28.84 4.06
C VAL A 200 -7.53 27.63 3.81
N LYS A 201 -8.86 27.83 3.72
CA LYS A 201 -9.82 26.77 3.37
C LYS A 201 -9.45 26.08 2.05
N SER A 202 -9.09 26.86 1.04
CA SER A 202 -8.72 26.34 -0.29
C SER A 202 -7.44 25.51 -0.23
N ILE A 203 -6.40 26.00 0.46
CA ILE A 203 -5.14 25.29 0.67
C ILE A 203 -5.38 23.98 1.43
N VAL A 204 -6.06 24.05 2.58
CA VAL A 204 -6.34 22.86 3.40
C VAL A 204 -7.14 21.84 2.59
N LYS A 205 -8.18 22.26 1.86
CA LYS A 205 -9.00 21.36 1.02
C LYS A 205 -8.20 20.57 -0.01
N LEU A 206 -7.15 21.16 -0.60
CA LEU A 206 -6.27 20.48 -1.55
C LEU A 206 -5.52 19.32 -0.86
N TRP A 207 -5.11 19.52 0.39
CA TRP A 207 -4.25 18.59 1.12
C TRP A 207 -4.99 17.57 1.99
N LEU A 208 -6.26 17.80 2.36
CA LEU A 208 -7.08 16.87 3.17
C LEU A 208 -7.25 15.48 2.53
N LYS A 209 -7.06 15.35 1.21
CA LYS A 209 -7.11 14.06 0.49
C LYS A 209 -5.81 13.27 0.51
N LYS A 210 -4.70 13.89 0.95
CA LYS A 210 -3.38 13.27 0.99
C LYS A 210 -3.03 12.92 2.45
N SER A 211 -2.74 11.64 2.70
CA SER A 211 -2.63 11.10 4.07
C SER A 211 -1.52 11.75 4.90
N LYS A 212 -0.32 11.96 4.33
CA LYS A 212 0.83 12.55 5.03
C LYS A 212 0.58 14.01 5.43
N GLN A 213 0.04 14.82 4.53
CA GLN A 213 -0.24 16.23 4.80
C GLN A 213 -1.34 16.39 5.87
N LEU A 214 -2.36 15.53 5.83
CA LEU A 214 -3.38 15.49 6.88
C LEU A 214 -2.79 15.09 8.24
N GLN A 215 -1.93 14.06 8.28
CA GLN A 215 -1.21 13.66 9.49
C GLN A 215 -0.38 14.83 10.05
N ARG A 216 0.39 15.49 9.20
CA ARG A 216 1.20 16.67 9.57
C ARG A 216 0.34 17.76 10.20
N LEU A 217 -0.75 18.14 9.54
CA LEU A 217 -1.67 19.15 10.07
C LEU A 217 -2.18 18.77 11.46
N ILE A 218 -2.48 17.48 11.70
CA ILE A 218 -2.95 17.03 13.01
C ILE A 218 -1.82 16.97 14.04
N TYR A 219 -0.62 16.53 13.68
CA TYR A 219 0.51 16.43 14.60
C TYR A 219 1.05 17.80 15.03
N GLN A 220 1.03 18.78 14.13
CA GLN A 220 1.67 20.08 14.34
C GLN A 220 0.78 21.08 15.06
N PHE A 221 -0.55 21.01 14.89
CA PHE A 221 -1.49 21.98 15.45
C PHE A 221 -2.32 21.40 16.60
N SER A 222 -2.60 22.23 17.60
CA SER A 222 -3.45 21.88 18.74
C SER A 222 -4.90 21.61 18.34
N ASP A 223 -5.67 20.98 19.25
CA ASP A 223 -7.11 20.75 19.04
C ASP A 223 -7.90 22.05 18.81
N SER A 224 -7.47 23.18 19.38
CA SER A 224 -8.15 24.47 19.19
C SER A 224 -7.93 25.03 17.79
N THR A 225 -6.71 24.98 17.25
CA THR A 225 -6.42 25.39 15.88
C THR A 225 -7.06 24.43 14.87
N LEU A 226 -7.05 23.12 15.14
CA LEU A 226 -7.77 22.15 14.30
C LEU A 226 -9.29 22.40 14.27
N LEU A 227 -9.89 22.85 15.39
CA LEU A 227 -11.29 23.27 15.41
C LEU A 227 -11.54 24.52 14.55
N LYS A 228 -10.64 25.51 14.59
CA LYS A 228 -10.72 26.70 13.72
C LYS A 228 -10.63 26.32 12.24
N ILE A 229 -9.72 25.40 11.90
CA ILE A 229 -9.59 24.84 10.54
C ILE A 229 -10.88 24.11 10.13
N ALA A 230 -11.45 23.26 11.00
CA ALA A 230 -12.72 22.59 10.74
C ALA A 230 -13.86 23.60 10.52
N GLY A 231 -13.88 24.69 11.31
CA GLY A 231 -14.85 25.78 11.21
C GLY A 231 -14.90 26.43 9.82
N LEU A 232 -13.78 26.48 9.10
CA LEU A 232 -13.73 26.95 7.71
C LEU A 232 -14.63 26.13 6.78
N PHE A 233 -14.85 24.85 7.08
CA PHE A 233 -15.68 23.94 6.28
C PHE A 233 -17.12 23.86 6.79
N THR A 234 -17.36 24.06 8.08
CA THR A 234 -18.64 23.75 8.72
C THR A 234 -19.52 24.93 9.08
N GLY A 235 -18.97 26.16 9.06
CA GLY A 235 -19.66 27.35 9.57
C GLY A 235 -20.16 27.12 11.01
N ASP A 236 -21.44 27.40 11.25
CA ASP A 236 -22.10 27.33 12.57
C ASP A 236 -22.06 25.95 13.25
N SER A 237 -21.70 24.88 12.54
CA SER A 237 -21.58 23.54 13.13
C SER A 237 -20.25 23.29 13.85
N VAL A 238 -19.33 24.26 13.90
CA VAL A 238 -18.03 24.10 14.57
C VAL A 238 -18.16 23.81 16.08
N GLN A 239 -19.13 24.45 16.75
CA GLN A 239 -19.38 24.23 18.18
C GLN A 239 -19.79 22.78 18.46
N PHE A 240 -20.61 22.20 17.59
CA PHE A 240 -21.00 20.80 17.69
C PHE A 240 -19.80 19.84 17.59
N ILE A 241 -18.84 20.14 16.71
CA ILE A 241 -17.60 19.34 16.57
C ILE A 241 -16.74 19.48 17.83
N ALA A 242 -16.63 20.68 18.38
CA ALA A 242 -15.91 20.94 19.62
C ALA A 242 -16.50 20.16 20.80
N ASP A 243 -17.84 20.21 20.94
CA ASP A 243 -18.56 19.51 21.99
C ASP A 243 -18.41 17.98 21.84
N TYR A 244 -18.54 17.46 20.61
CA TYR A 244 -18.35 16.03 20.34
C TYR A 244 -16.93 15.57 20.67
N ASN A 245 -15.89 16.29 20.23
CA ASN A 245 -14.50 15.97 20.54
C ASN A 245 -14.24 15.98 22.05
N THR A 246 -14.82 16.92 22.77
CA THR A 246 -14.73 17.04 24.24
C THR A 246 -15.34 15.83 24.92
N ASP A 247 -16.52 15.41 24.47
CA ASP A 247 -17.27 14.32 25.08
C ASP A 247 -16.72 12.93 24.74
N ILE A 248 -16.35 12.68 23.48
CA ILE A 248 -15.94 11.34 23.01
C ILE A 248 -14.55 10.94 23.51
N LYS A 249 -13.63 11.92 23.67
CA LYS A 249 -12.25 11.69 24.11
C LYS A 249 -12.16 10.90 25.43
N PRO A 250 -12.79 11.30 26.55
CA PRO A 250 -12.75 10.55 27.79
C PRO A 250 -13.50 9.22 27.72
N VAL A 251 -14.51 9.09 26.86
CA VAL A 251 -15.24 7.83 26.69
C VAL A 251 -14.35 6.78 26.00
N LEU A 252 -13.68 7.15 24.91
CA LEU A 252 -12.73 6.28 24.22
C LEU A 252 -11.55 5.87 25.12
N ALA A 253 -11.09 6.75 26.02
CA ALA A 253 -10.02 6.39 26.95
C ALA A 253 -10.43 5.28 27.94
N GLN A 254 -11.73 5.04 28.15
CA GLN A 254 -12.26 4.08 29.13
C GLN A 254 -12.85 2.81 28.51
N LEU A 255 -12.92 2.70 27.18
CA LEU A 255 -13.45 1.53 26.50
C LEU A 255 -12.39 0.45 26.37
N GLU A 256 -12.70 -0.79 26.76
CA GLU A 256 -11.78 -1.95 26.68
C GLU A 256 -11.16 -2.13 25.30
N GLN A 257 -11.89 -1.80 24.23
CA GLN A 257 -11.40 -1.93 22.85
C GLN A 257 -10.37 -0.87 22.45
N THR A 258 -10.26 0.23 23.20
CA THR A 258 -9.40 1.37 22.86
C THR A 258 -8.40 1.73 23.95
N THR A 259 -8.49 1.13 25.16
CA THR A 259 -7.57 1.37 26.28
C THR A 259 -6.10 1.05 25.96
N ASN A 260 -5.84 0.06 25.10
CA ASN A 260 -4.49 -0.31 24.68
C ASN A 260 -3.93 0.54 23.52
N ILE A 261 -4.68 1.53 23.03
CA ILE A 261 -4.25 2.38 21.93
C ILE A 261 -3.65 3.67 22.49
N PRO A 262 -2.43 4.05 22.08
CA PRO A 262 -1.82 5.31 22.53
C PRO A 262 -2.73 6.52 22.30
N ALA A 263 -2.79 7.42 23.29
CA ALA A 263 -3.67 8.60 23.24
C ALA A 263 -3.43 9.48 22.01
N ALA A 264 -2.16 9.63 21.61
CA ALA A 264 -1.73 10.31 20.39
C ALA A 264 -2.32 9.68 19.12
N LYS A 265 -2.30 8.35 19.02
CA LYS A 265 -2.88 7.61 17.89
C LYS A 265 -4.41 7.72 17.85
N LEU A 266 -5.07 7.67 19.01
CA LEU A 266 -6.51 7.94 19.09
C LEU A 266 -6.83 9.39 18.67
N ARG A 267 -6.02 10.38 19.09
CA ARG A 267 -6.16 11.77 18.67
C ARG A 267 -6.04 11.91 17.15
N LEU A 268 -5.03 11.28 16.56
CA LEU A 268 -4.83 11.26 15.12
C LEU A 268 -6.09 10.75 14.40
N HIS A 269 -6.56 9.56 14.73
CA HIS A 269 -7.71 8.97 14.02
C HIS A 269 -9.02 9.74 14.25
N ARG A 270 -9.24 10.30 15.45
CA ARG A 270 -10.39 11.19 15.67
C ARG A 270 -10.37 12.37 14.70
N TRP A 271 -9.25 13.09 14.63
CA TRP A 271 -9.15 14.27 13.78
C TRP A 271 -9.11 13.94 12.28
N GLN A 272 -8.43 12.86 11.90
CA GLN A 272 -8.43 12.38 10.51
C GLN A 272 -9.83 12.07 10.02
N GLY A 273 -10.63 11.33 10.81
CA GLY A 273 -12.01 11.02 10.45
C GLY A 273 -12.86 12.28 10.29
N LEU A 274 -12.76 13.23 11.24
CA LEU A 274 -13.52 14.48 11.17
C LEU A 274 -13.13 15.31 9.94
N LEU A 275 -11.85 15.64 9.78
CA LEU A 275 -11.39 16.50 8.70
C LEU A 275 -11.58 15.86 7.32
N PHE A 276 -11.41 14.54 7.21
CA PHE A 276 -11.65 13.81 5.96
C PHE A 276 -13.13 13.87 5.54
N SER A 277 -14.06 13.63 6.46
CA SER A 277 -15.51 13.74 6.18
C SER A 277 -15.89 15.16 5.73
N LEU A 278 -15.37 16.18 6.41
CA LEU A 278 -15.60 17.58 6.05
C LEU A 278 -15.03 17.98 4.68
N SER A 279 -13.96 17.34 4.23
CA SER A 279 -13.36 17.61 2.90
C SER A 279 -14.19 17.09 1.73
N SER A 280 -15.08 16.13 1.99
CA SER A 280 -15.86 15.40 0.97
C SER A 280 -17.26 15.98 0.75
N GLU A 281 -17.74 16.84 1.64
CA GLU A 281 -19.06 17.46 1.53
C GLU A 281 -19.04 18.68 0.60
N SER A 282 -19.88 18.67 -0.43
CA SER A 282 -20.12 19.80 -1.33
C SER A 282 -21.26 20.72 -0.84
N LYS A 283 -21.84 20.43 0.32
CA LYS A 283 -23.03 21.11 0.85
C LYS A 283 -22.66 22.09 1.95
N THR A 284 -23.41 23.18 2.05
CA THR A 284 -23.25 24.25 3.04
C THR A 284 -23.69 23.87 4.45
N GLN A 285 -24.39 22.75 4.63
CA GLN A 285 -24.89 22.28 5.93
C GLN A 285 -24.37 20.87 6.23
N VAL A 286 -23.65 20.75 7.35
CA VAL A 286 -23.04 19.50 7.82
C VAL A 286 -24.11 18.59 8.40
N ASP A 287 -24.18 17.36 7.90
CA ASP A 287 -25.01 16.31 8.50
C ASP A 287 -24.32 15.79 9.77
N LYS A 288 -24.74 16.33 10.92
CA LYS A 288 -24.18 16.01 12.24
C LYS A 288 -24.22 14.50 12.53
N PHE A 289 -25.27 13.79 12.12
CA PHE A 289 -25.38 12.35 12.35
C PHE A 289 -24.35 11.59 11.53
N LYS A 290 -24.32 11.86 10.23
CA LYS A 290 -23.38 11.23 9.31
C LYS A 290 -21.93 11.52 9.68
N LEU A 291 -21.63 12.74 10.12
CA LEU A 291 -20.29 13.13 10.58
C LEU A 291 -19.82 12.26 11.76
N ILE A 292 -20.66 12.08 12.78
CA ILE A 292 -20.31 11.24 13.94
C ILE A 292 -20.19 9.77 13.53
N GLU A 293 -21.13 9.27 12.73
CA GLU A 293 -21.10 7.89 12.23
C GLU A 293 -19.80 7.59 11.46
N GLU A 294 -19.44 8.44 10.50
CA GLU A 294 -18.21 8.32 9.71
C GLU A 294 -16.95 8.46 10.57
N ASN A 295 -16.98 9.32 11.59
CA ASN A 295 -15.86 9.48 12.50
C ASN A 295 -15.62 8.23 13.37
N LEU A 296 -16.68 7.71 14.01
CA LEU A 296 -16.59 6.48 14.81
C LEU A 296 -16.18 5.28 13.95
N LEU A 297 -16.65 5.23 12.70
CA LEU A 297 -16.25 4.20 11.73
C LEU A 297 -14.76 4.33 11.36
N HIS A 298 -14.26 5.56 11.17
CA HIS A 298 -12.85 5.79 10.89
C HIS A 298 -11.96 5.37 12.07
N ILE A 299 -12.35 5.71 13.30
CA ILE A 299 -11.61 5.33 14.52
C ILE A 299 -11.49 3.81 14.63
N THR A 300 -12.59 3.09 14.42
CA THR A 300 -12.59 1.62 14.55
C THR A 300 -11.83 0.93 13.42
N SER A 301 -12.07 1.32 12.17
CA SER A 301 -11.41 0.74 11.00
C SER A 301 -9.89 0.94 11.02
N SER A 302 -9.41 2.14 11.41
CA SER A 302 -7.98 2.46 11.51
C SER A 302 -7.25 1.68 12.61
N ASN A 303 -8.00 1.15 13.59
CA ASN A 303 -7.47 0.38 14.72
C ASN A 303 -7.86 -1.10 14.69
N ARG A 304 -8.44 -1.59 13.58
CA ARG A 304 -8.91 -2.98 13.42
C ARG A 304 -9.90 -3.42 14.51
N ILE A 305 -10.72 -2.49 15.00
CA ILE A 305 -11.76 -2.74 15.98
C ILE A 305 -13.05 -3.13 15.25
N ASN A 306 -13.75 -4.16 15.73
CA ASN A 306 -15.06 -4.52 15.22
C ASN A 306 -16.09 -3.42 15.54
N TYR A 307 -16.58 -2.72 14.51
CA TYR A 307 -17.44 -1.55 14.67
C TYR A 307 -18.77 -1.82 15.41
N PRO A 308 -19.54 -2.90 15.10
CA PRO A 308 -20.76 -3.21 15.86
C PRO A 308 -20.50 -3.46 17.35
N LYS A 309 -19.49 -4.28 17.69
CA LYS A 309 -19.12 -4.54 19.09
C LYS A 309 -18.66 -3.27 19.80
N PHE A 310 -17.89 -2.43 19.10
CA PHE A 310 -17.47 -1.13 19.61
C PHE A 310 -18.67 -0.21 19.87
N LEU A 311 -19.61 -0.13 18.93
CA LEU A 311 -20.79 0.73 19.05
C LEU A 311 -21.68 0.29 20.22
N ASN A 312 -21.93 -1.02 20.38
CA ASN A 312 -22.68 -1.54 21.52
C ASN A 312 -22.02 -1.18 22.86
N ASN A 313 -20.70 -1.36 22.97
CA ASN A 313 -19.97 -1.01 24.18
C ASN A 313 -19.91 0.50 24.42
N LEU A 314 -19.81 1.30 23.35
CA LEU A 314 -19.85 2.75 23.41
C LEU A 314 -21.21 3.24 23.94
N VAL A 315 -22.31 2.72 23.40
CA VAL A 315 -23.68 3.01 23.85
C VAL A 315 -23.84 2.64 25.32
N ALA A 316 -23.52 1.39 25.69
CA ALA A 316 -23.63 0.92 27.07
C ALA A 316 -22.79 1.76 28.05
N LYS A 317 -21.59 2.17 27.63
CA LYS A 317 -20.72 3.03 28.45
C LYS A 317 -21.30 4.44 28.62
N ILE A 318 -21.85 5.01 27.56
CA ILE A 318 -22.47 6.34 27.61
C ILE A 318 -23.74 6.30 28.46
N GLU A 319 -24.62 5.30 28.29
CA GLU A 319 -25.79 5.10 29.16
C GLU A 319 -25.40 4.99 30.63
N HIS A 320 -24.34 4.23 30.93
CA HIS A 320 -23.83 4.09 32.29
C HIS A 320 -23.36 5.44 32.87
N LEU A 321 -22.62 6.23 32.08
CA LEU A 321 -22.16 7.56 32.47
C LEU A 321 -23.35 8.53 32.69
N VAL A 322 -24.37 8.47 31.83
CA VAL A 322 -25.60 9.27 31.98
C VAL A 322 -26.33 8.90 33.28
N ARG A 323 -26.46 7.60 33.61
CA ARG A 323 -27.05 7.14 34.88
C ARG A 323 -26.26 7.58 36.11
N GLN A 324 -24.95 7.80 35.98
CA GLN A 324 -24.09 8.35 37.02
C GLN A 324 -24.16 9.89 37.13
N GLY A 325 -25.05 10.54 36.37
CA GLY A 325 -25.22 11.99 36.38
C GLY A 325 -24.17 12.76 35.56
N LYS A 326 -23.38 12.07 34.72
CA LYS A 326 -22.42 12.75 33.84
C LYS A 326 -23.16 13.39 32.66
N GLY A 327 -23.10 14.72 32.57
CA GLY A 327 -23.59 15.48 31.41
C GLY A 327 -22.68 15.38 30.19
N PHE A 328 -23.26 15.54 29.02
CA PHE A 328 -22.59 15.61 27.71
C PHE A 328 -22.84 16.99 27.11
N LYS A 329 -21.80 17.66 26.60
CA LYS A 329 -21.95 18.96 25.94
C LYS A 329 -22.60 18.83 24.56
N SER A 330 -22.30 17.72 23.88
CA SER A 330 -22.81 17.39 22.57
C SER A 330 -24.10 16.59 22.66
N LYS A 331 -24.77 16.47 21.51
CA LYS A 331 -25.90 15.56 21.33
C LYS A 331 -25.47 14.10 21.14
N LEU A 332 -24.27 13.72 21.58
CA LEU A 332 -23.73 12.36 21.38
C LEU A 332 -24.68 11.26 21.89
N PRO A 333 -25.30 11.34 23.08
CA PRO A 333 -26.30 10.36 23.50
C PRO A 333 -27.50 10.28 22.54
N GLU A 334 -28.13 11.42 22.21
CA GLU A 334 -29.26 11.48 21.26
C GLU A 334 -28.91 10.96 19.87
N ILE A 335 -27.67 11.17 19.43
CA ILE A 335 -27.15 10.72 18.14
C ILE A 335 -26.97 9.21 18.14
N LEU A 336 -26.39 8.64 19.20
CA LEU A 336 -26.17 7.21 19.31
C LEU A 336 -27.48 6.43 19.41
N ASP A 337 -28.51 6.97 20.05
CA ASP A 337 -29.86 6.37 20.08
C ASP A 337 -30.49 6.26 18.68
N ARG A 338 -30.07 7.13 17.76
CA ARG A 338 -30.54 7.17 16.37
C ARG A 338 -29.61 6.43 15.40
N ILE A 339 -28.38 6.13 15.78
CA ILE A 339 -27.49 5.26 14.99
C ILE A 339 -28.06 3.85 15.08
N GLN A 340 -28.75 3.41 14.02
CA GLN A 340 -29.31 2.06 13.96
C GLN A 340 -28.19 1.02 14.15
N ILE A 341 -28.24 0.28 15.27
CA ILE A 341 -27.47 -0.95 15.46
C ILE A 341 -28.05 -1.95 14.45
N PRO A 342 -27.30 -2.33 13.40
CA PRO A 342 -27.86 -3.11 12.31
C PRO A 342 -28.35 -4.49 12.79
N SER A 343 -29.62 -4.82 12.49
CA SER A 343 -30.20 -6.17 12.65
C SER A 343 -29.39 -7.22 11.88
N GLN A 344 -29.54 -8.51 12.18
CA GLN A 344 -28.83 -9.61 11.50
C GLN A 344 -28.85 -9.54 9.95
N ASP A 345 -29.89 -8.98 9.35
CA ASP A 345 -29.95 -8.79 7.90
C ASP A 345 -29.22 -7.52 7.42
N THR A 346 -29.12 -6.51 8.28
CA THR A 346 -28.29 -5.32 8.07
C THR A 346 -26.80 -5.58 8.40
N GLN A 347 -26.50 -6.68 9.12
CA GLN A 347 -25.14 -7.17 9.40
C GLN A 347 -24.43 -7.66 8.14
N LEU A 348 -25.16 -8.08 7.10
CA LEU A 348 -24.58 -8.43 5.81
C LEU A 348 -24.20 -7.17 5.00
N ILE A 349 -25.03 -6.13 5.02
CA ILE A 349 -24.86 -4.93 4.18
C ILE A 349 -23.83 -3.93 4.74
N ARG A 350 -23.64 -3.85 6.07
CA ARG A 350 -22.70 -2.89 6.70
C ARG A 350 -21.37 -3.49 7.16
N ALA A 351 -21.21 -4.83 7.14
CA ALA A 351 -19.90 -5.48 7.21
C ALA A 351 -19.05 -5.27 5.93
N GLU A 352 -19.69 -4.78 4.87
CA GLU A 352 -19.18 -4.80 3.50
C GLU A 352 -18.61 -3.47 2.96
N ALA A 353 -18.88 -2.32 3.59
CA ALA A 353 -18.44 -1.00 3.10
C ALA A 353 -17.53 -0.31 4.13
N ARG A 354 -16.20 -0.44 4.09
CA ARG A 354 -15.37 0.51 3.30
C ARG A 354 -13.91 0.04 3.05
N ALA A 355 -13.62 -1.25 3.16
CA ALA A 355 -12.31 -1.79 2.74
C ALA A 355 -12.35 -3.18 2.10
N SER A 356 -13.51 -3.86 2.05
CA SER A 356 -13.56 -5.27 1.64
C SER A 356 -14.25 -5.52 0.29
N GLN A 357 -15.27 -4.81 -0.20
CA GLN A 357 -15.89 -5.22 -1.50
C GLN A 357 -15.05 -4.94 -2.76
N LEU A 358 -14.45 -3.75 -2.91
CA LEU A 358 -13.57 -3.48 -4.05
C LEU A 358 -12.28 -4.32 -3.96
N LYS A 359 -11.80 -4.54 -2.74
CA LYS A 359 -10.66 -5.40 -2.47
C LYS A 359 -10.99 -6.88 -2.70
N ILE A 360 -12.16 -7.38 -2.29
CA ILE A 360 -12.64 -8.73 -2.59
C ILE A 360 -12.86 -8.88 -4.09
N PHE A 361 -13.45 -7.90 -4.77
CA PHE A 361 -13.58 -7.90 -6.23
C PHE A 361 -12.19 -7.92 -6.91
N SER A 362 -11.27 -7.05 -6.49
CA SER A 362 -9.89 -7.02 -7.00
C SER A 362 -9.13 -8.32 -6.71
N ASP A 363 -9.12 -8.77 -5.45
CA ASP A 363 -8.48 -10.00 -4.98
C ASP A 363 -9.11 -11.22 -5.64
N PHE A 364 -10.41 -11.24 -5.88
CA PHE A 364 -11.08 -12.31 -6.61
C PHE A 364 -10.67 -12.32 -8.09
N ILE A 365 -10.68 -11.17 -8.77
CA ILE A 365 -10.21 -11.09 -10.16
C ILE A 365 -8.73 -11.52 -10.24
N GLN A 366 -7.89 -11.10 -9.28
CA GLN A 366 -6.46 -11.40 -9.22
C GLN A 366 -6.12 -12.83 -8.78
N THR A 367 -6.86 -13.43 -7.85
CA THR A 367 -6.53 -14.71 -7.19
C THR A 367 -7.56 -15.82 -7.42
N GLY A 368 -8.82 -15.47 -7.70
CA GLY A 368 -9.95 -16.40 -7.85
C GLY A 368 -10.51 -16.94 -6.53
N ILE A 369 -10.04 -16.42 -5.39
CA ILE A 369 -10.43 -16.88 -4.05
C ILE A 369 -11.47 -15.90 -3.50
N LEU A 370 -12.60 -16.45 -3.03
CA LEU A 370 -13.57 -15.71 -2.23
C LEU A 370 -13.32 -15.99 -0.74
N PRO A 371 -13.59 -15.03 0.16
CA PRO A 371 -13.61 -15.27 1.60
C PRO A 371 -14.56 -16.43 1.98
N GLU A 372 -14.28 -17.15 3.07
CA GLU A 372 -15.01 -18.37 3.48
C GLU A 372 -16.52 -18.19 3.67
N ASN A 373 -16.98 -16.95 3.88
CA ASN A 373 -18.38 -16.59 4.07
C ASN A 373 -18.95 -15.74 2.91
N PHE A 374 -18.35 -15.81 1.71
CA PHE A 374 -18.75 -14.98 0.57
C PHE A 374 -19.09 -15.86 -0.63
N SER A 375 -20.36 -15.86 -1.01
CA SER A 375 -20.92 -16.63 -2.11
C SER A 375 -20.70 -15.94 -3.46
N LYS A 376 -20.86 -16.72 -4.54
CA LYS A 376 -20.85 -16.19 -5.91
C LYS A 376 -22.01 -15.20 -6.14
N GLN A 377 -23.16 -15.45 -5.54
CA GLN A 377 -24.33 -14.58 -5.71
C GLN A 377 -24.12 -13.23 -5.03
N GLU A 378 -23.51 -13.22 -3.84
CA GLU A 378 -23.10 -11.99 -3.15
C GLU A 378 -22.01 -11.22 -3.93
N LEU A 379 -21.12 -11.91 -4.66
CA LEU A 379 -20.17 -11.27 -5.57
C LEU A 379 -20.88 -10.59 -6.76
N GLU A 380 -21.86 -11.25 -7.38
CA GLU A 380 -22.66 -10.68 -8.46
C GLU A 380 -23.49 -9.48 -8.00
N ASP A 381 -24.08 -9.55 -6.81
CA ASP A 381 -24.87 -8.46 -6.24
C ASP A 381 -23.98 -7.29 -5.80
N SER A 382 -22.78 -7.58 -5.29
CA SER A 382 -21.77 -6.57 -5.00
C SER A 382 -21.29 -5.86 -6.26
N CYS A 383 -21.21 -6.54 -7.40
CA CYS A 383 -20.77 -5.93 -8.66
C CYS A 383 -21.70 -4.79 -9.10
N ASP A 384 -23.02 -4.96 -8.99
CA ASP A 384 -23.96 -3.87 -9.30
C ASP A 384 -23.73 -2.65 -8.41
N ARG A 385 -23.55 -2.87 -7.10
CA ARG A 385 -23.27 -1.81 -6.14
C ARG A 385 -21.93 -1.14 -6.42
N LEU A 386 -20.90 -1.89 -6.79
CA LEU A 386 -19.57 -1.36 -7.13
C LEU A 386 -19.59 -0.55 -8.43
N ILE A 387 -20.36 -0.97 -9.43
CA ILE A 387 -20.56 -0.22 -10.68
C ILE A 387 -21.25 1.12 -10.39
N THR A 388 -22.26 1.14 -9.51
CA THR A 388 -22.94 2.38 -9.12
C THR A 388 -22.09 3.29 -8.23
N ASN A 389 -21.42 2.74 -7.22
CA ASN A 389 -20.76 3.52 -6.18
C ASN A 389 -19.28 3.83 -6.48
N SER A 390 -18.62 3.04 -7.32
CA SER A 390 -17.18 3.15 -7.60
C SER A 390 -16.81 2.82 -9.06
N PRO A 391 -17.50 3.42 -10.06
CA PRO A 391 -17.38 3.06 -11.48
C PRO A 391 -15.96 3.14 -12.02
N ASN A 392 -15.19 4.17 -11.64
CA ASN A 392 -13.82 4.38 -12.13
C ASN A 392 -12.83 3.32 -11.61
N GLN A 393 -13.04 2.81 -10.39
CA GLN A 393 -12.17 1.80 -9.79
C GLN A 393 -12.45 0.43 -10.39
N VAL A 394 -13.73 0.08 -10.61
CA VAL A 394 -14.13 -1.11 -11.38
C VAL A 394 -13.56 -1.04 -12.80
N LYS A 395 -13.67 0.12 -13.46
CA LYS A 395 -13.08 0.36 -14.79
C LYS A 395 -11.57 0.12 -14.81
N SER A 396 -10.85 0.53 -13.77
CA SER A 396 -9.40 0.29 -13.62
C SER A 396 -9.07 -1.19 -13.46
N ILE A 397 -9.79 -1.90 -12.59
CA ILE A 397 -9.61 -3.35 -12.35
C ILE A 397 -9.87 -4.14 -13.64
N VAL A 398 -10.90 -3.77 -14.39
CA VAL A 398 -11.22 -4.41 -15.68
C VAL A 398 -10.15 -4.08 -16.74
N LYS A 399 -9.63 -2.85 -16.81
CA LYS A 399 -8.47 -2.52 -17.67
C LYS A 399 -7.23 -3.32 -17.31
N GLN A 400 -7.01 -3.59 -16.03
CA GLN A 400 -5.89 -4.40 -15.58
C GLN A 400 -6.09 -5.88 -15.92
N SER A 401 -7.32 -6.41 -15.77
CA SER A 401 -7.61 -7.81 -16.09
C SER A 401 -7.48 -8.12 -17.58
N LEU A 402 -7.73 -7.15 -18.46
CA LEU A 402 -7.50 -7.25 -19.90
C LEU A 402 -6.04 -7.53 -20.27
N LYS A 403 -5.07 -7.16 -19.41
CA LYS A 403 -3.64 -7.45 -19.62
C LYS A 403 -3.25 -8.88 -19.19
N ASN A 404 -4.14 -9.62 -18.51
CA ASN A 404 -3.87 -10.96 -17.99
C ASN A 404 -4.99 -11.95 -18.37
N PRO A 405 -4.71 -12.94 -19.26
CA PRO A 405 -5.71 -13.87 -19.76
C PRO A 405 -6.50 -14.62 -18.67
N LYS A 406 -5.86 -14.97 -17.54
CA LYS A 406 -6.51 -15.69 -16.43
C LYS A 406 -7.47 -14.81 -15.64
N GLN A 407 -7.15 -13.52 -15.49
CA GLN A 407 -7.99 -12.56 -14.78
C GLN A 407 -9.21 -12.17 -15.63
N LEU A 408 -9.01 -12.02 -16.94
CA LEU A 408 -10.08 -11.78 -17.89
C LEU A 408 -11.05 -12.97 -17.99
N GLN A 409 -10.53 -14.20 -18.01
CA GLN A 409 -11.35 -15.41 -17.94
C GLN A 409 -12.20 -15.46 -16.67
N ARG A 410 -11.64 -15.11 -15.51
CA ARG A 410 -12.41 -15.04 -14.25
C ARG A 410 -13.52 -14.00 -14.30
N LEU A 411 -13.23 -12.82 -14.86
CA LEU A 411 -14.24 -11.80 -15.05
C LEU A 411 -15.40 -12.32 -15.93
N ILE A 412 -15.10 -13.03 -17.01
CA ILE A 412 -16.14 -13.47 -17.96
C ILE A 412 -16.92 -14.68 -17.44
N TYR A 413 -16.25 -15.67 -16.84
CA TYR A 413 -16.92 -16.88 -16.38
C TYR A 413 -17.74 -16.69 -15.10
N GLN A 414 -17.42 -15.69 -14.29
CA GLN A 414 -18.02 -15.54 -12.95
C GLN A 414 -19.17 -14.56 -12.91
N PHE A 415 -19.30 -13.70 -13.92
CA PHE A 415 -20.36 -12.73 -14.05
C PHE A 415 -21.27 -13.06 -15.22
N SER A 416 -22.58 -13.02 -14.99
CA SER A 416 -23.59 -13.20 -16.03
C SER A 416 -23.49 -12.16 -17.14
N ASP A 417 -24.04 -12.46 -18.33
CA ASP A 417 -24.05 -11.55 -19.49
C ASP A 417 -24.65 -10.18 -19.14
N SER A 418 -25.64 -10.15 -18.24
CA SER A 418 -26.24 -8.90 -17.74
C SER A 418 -25.24 -8.04 -16.96
N LYS A 419 -24.42 -8.65 -16.09
CA LYS A 419 -23.40 -7.92 -15.32
C LYS A 419 -22.24 -7.50 -16.21
N LEU A 420 -21.79 -8.35 -17.13
CA LEU A 420 -20.76 -8.01 -18.12
C LEU A 420 -21.20 -6.84 -19.01
N LEU A 421 -22.48 -6.78 -19.35
CA LEU A 421 -23.05 -5.66 -20.10
C LEU A 421 -23.01 -4.35 -19.30
N LYS A 422 -23.31 -4.38 -18.00
CA LYS A 422 -23.15 -3.21 -17.11
C LYS A 422 -21.69 -2.78 -16.96
N ILE A 423 -20.76 -3.74 -16.91
CA ILE A 423 -19.31 -3.48 -16.90
C ILE A 423 -18.88 -2.83 -18.22
N ALA A 424 -19.35 -3.32 -19.37
CA ALA A 424 -19.08 -2.71 -20.67
C ALA A 424 -19.63 -1.26 -20.73
N GLY A 425 -20.77 -1.01 -20.10
CA GLY A 425 -21.36 0.33 -19.98
C GLY A 425 -20.48 1.38 -19.29
N LEU A 426 -19.54 0.97 -18.42
CA LEU A 426 -18.54 1.87 -17.83
C LEU A 426 -17.58 2.47 -18.87
N PHE A 427 -17.44 1.83 -20.02
CA PHE A 427 -16.55 2.25 -21.11
C PHE A 427 -17.31 2.97 -22.20
N THR A 428 -18.51 2.52 -22.53
CA THR A 428 -19.18 2.91 -23.78
C THR A 428 -20.48 3.68 -23.61
N GLY A 429 -21.05 3.78 -22.40
CA GLY A 429 -22.29 4.51 -22.11
C GLY A 429 -23.43 4.19 -23.08
N ASP A 430 -23.57 4.99 -24.13
CA ASP A 430 -24.64 4.98 -25.14
C ASP A 430 -24.72 3.70 -26.00
N LEU A 431 -23.67 2.86 -26.03
CA LEU A 431 -23.64 1.65 -26.86
C LEU A 431 -24.11 0.37 -26.17
N VAL A 432 -24.43 0.45 -24.87
CA VAL A 432 -24.91 -0.71 -24.11
C VAL A 432 -26.10 -1.41 -24.78
N PRO A 433 -27.14 -0.72 -25.29
CA PRO A 433 -28.25 -1.37 -25.98
C PRO A 433 -27.79 -2.14 -27.23
N PHE A 434 -26.87 -1.54 -28.02
CA PHE A 434 -26.34 -2.17 -29.22
C PHE A 434 -25.51 -3.43 -28.91
N ILE A 435 -24.66 -3.39 -27.87
CA ILE A 435 -23.85 -4.55 -27.46
C ILE A 435 -24.75 -5.71 -26.99
N ALA A 436 -25.86 -5.39 -26.30
CA ALA A 436 -26.85 -6.38 -25.87
C ALA A 436 -27.54 -7.05 -27.07
N ASP A 437 -28.00 -6.25 -28.02
CA ASP A 437 -28.66 -6.72 -29.24
C ASP A 437 -27.69 -7.54 -30.10
N TYR A 438 -26.45 -7.06 -30.28
CA TYR A 438 -25.40 -7.77 -31.03
C TYR A 438 -25.09 -9.13 -30.41
N ASN A 439 -24.88 -9.21 -29.09
CA ASN A 439 -24.62 -10.48 -28.40
C ASN A 439 -25.77 -11.48 -28.54
N THR A 440 -27.01 -10.97 -28.50
CA THR A 440 -28.22 -11.78 -28.69
C THR A 440 -28.30 -12.34 -30.11
N ASP A 441 -27.97 -11.53 -31.10
CA ASP A 441 -28.08 -11.86 -32.51
C ASP A 441 -26.95 -12.76 -33.03
N ILE A 442 -25.70 -12.51 -32.61
CA ILE A 442 -24.53 -13.25 -33.10
C ILE A 442 -24.44 -14.67 -32.49
N LYS A 443 -24.94 -14.86 -31.26
CA LYS A 443 -24.92 -16.15 -30.55
C LYS A 443 -25.52 -17.31 -31.36
N PRO A 444 -26.76 -17.23 -31.88
CA PRO A 444 -27.35 -18.31 -32.68
C PRO A 444 -26.70 -18.48 -34.06
N VAL A 445 -26.11 -17.42 -34.62
CA VAL A 445 -25.35 -17.51 -35.88
C VAL A 445 -24.11 -18.36 -35.68
N LEU A 446 -23.30 -18.05 -34.67
CA LEU A 446 -22.09 -18.82 -34.32
C LEU A 446 -22.41 -20.27 -33.90
N ALA A 447 -23.53 -20.52 -33.24
CA ALA A 447 -23.91 -21.89 -32.87
C ALA A 447 -24.22 -22.79 -34.08
N GLN A 448 -24.58 -22.21 -35.22
CA GLN A 448 -25.04 -22.94 -36.42
C GLN A 448 -24.04 -22.93 -37.58
N LEU A 449 -22.84 -22.36 -37.38
CA LEU A 449 -21.79 -22.36 -38.38
C LEU A 449 -20.93 -23.62 -38.28
N GLU A 450 -20.64 -24.23 -39.41
CA GLU A 450 -19.79 -25.44 -39.51
C GLU A 450 -18.41 -25.26 -38.87
N GLN A 451 -17.84 -24.06 -38.98
CA GLN A 451 -16.52 -23.71 -38.44
C GLN A 451 -16.50 -23.57 -36.91
N THR A 452 -17.66 -23.41 -36.26
CA THR A 452 -17.77 -23.16 -34.81
C THR A 452 -18.66 -24.18 -34.08
N LYS A 453 -19.36 -25.06 -34.79
CA LYS A 453 -20.29 -26.06 -34.21
C LYS A 453 -19.67 -27.01 -33.19
N ASN A 454 -18.36 -27.27 -33.31
CA ASN A 454 -17.62 -28.16 -32.42
C ASN A 454 -16.96 -27.41 -31.24
N ILE A 455 -17.11 -26.09 -31.16
CA ILE A 455 -16.55 -25.28 -30.09
C ILE A 455 -17.56 -25.25 -28.93
N PRO A 456 -17.16 -25.64 -27.70
CA PRO A 456 -18.06 -25.60 -26.54
C PRO A 456 -18.69 -24.22 -26.35
N GLU A 457 -19.97 -24.17 -26.01
CA GLU A 457 -20.72 -22.90 -25.86
C GLU A 457 -20.04 -21.96 -24.85
N ALA A 458 -19.49 -22.50 -23.76
CA ALA A 458 -18.73 -21.74 -22.76
C ALA A 458 -17.45 -21.10 -23.32
N LYS A 459 -16.77 -21.78 -24.26
CA LYS A 459 -15.60 -21.22 -24.95
C LYS A 459 -16.03 -20.14 -25.93
N LEU A 460 -17.09 -20.36 -26.72
CA LEU A 460 -17.64 -19.32 -27.60
C LEU A 460 -18.09 -18.09 -26.81
N ARG A 461 -18.70 -18.26 -25.64
CA ARG A 461 -19.06 -17.15 -24.75
C ARG A 461 -17.84 -16.38 -24.27
N LEU A 462 -16.78 -17.07 -23.88
CA LEU A 462 -15.51 -16.45 -23.49
C LEU A 462 -14.96 -15.57 -24.63
N GLU A 463 -14.80 -16.13 -25.82
CA GLU A 463 -14.22 -15.39 -26.96
C GLU A 463 -15.05 -14.18 -27.36
N ARG A 464 -16.39 -14.29 -27.36
CA ARG A 464 -17.28 -13.15 -27.62
C ARG A 464 -17.05 -12.02 -26.63
N TRP A 465 -17.08 -12.30 -25.33
CA TRP A 465 -16.90 -11.25 -24.33
C TRP A 465 -15.48 -10.71 -24.25
N GLN A 466 -14.47 -11.54 -24.52
CA GLN A 466 -13.08 -11.09 -24.60
C GLN A 466 -12.88 -10.08 -25.72
N GLY A 467 -13.35 -10.37 -26.94
CA GLY A 467 -13.22 -9.45 -28.06
C GLY A 467 -14.02 -8.14 -27.84
N ILE A 468 -15.21 -8.22 -27.24
CA ILE A 468 -16.02 -7.03 -26.91
C ILE A 468 -15.29 -6.16 -25.89
N LEU A 469 -14.85 -6.74 -24.76
CA LEU A 469 -14.18 -6.00 -23.69
C LEU A 469 -12.84 -5.43 -24.14
N PHE A 470 -12.11 -6.13 -25.02
CA PHE A 470 -10.86 -5.65 -25.59
C PHE A 470 -11.11 -4.41 -26.47
N SER A 471 -12.00 -4.52 -27.45
CA SER A 471 -12.31 -3.43 -28.41
C SER A 471 -12.76 -2.14 -27.71
N ILE A 472 -13.64 -2.24 -26.69
CA ILE A 472 -14.13 -1.06 -25.96
C ILE A 472 -13.12 -0.46 -24.98
N SER A 473 -12.06 -1.18 -24.64
CA SER A 473 -11.04 -0.75 -23.67
C SER A 473 -9.85 -0.03 -24.30
N SER A 474 -9.60 -0.28 -25.58
CA SER A 474 -8.46 0.24 -26.35
C SER A 474 -8.67 1.66 -26.89
N GLU A 475 -9.89 2.20 -26.87
CA GLU A 475 -10.18 3.50 -27.45
C GLU A 475 -10.10 4.64 -26.44
N SER A 476 -9.28 5.65 -26.73
CA SER A 476 -9.12 6.88 -25.95
C SER A 476 -10.19 7.95 -26.24
N ASN A 477 -11.13 7.68 -27.16
CA ASN A 477 -12.13 8.64 -27.61
C ASN A 477 -13.53 8.32 -27.07
N THR A 478 -14.31 9.37 -26.85
CA THR A 478 -15.63 9.36 -26.20
C THR A 478 -16.77 8.76 -27.03
N LYS A 479 -16.51 8.19 -28.22
CA LYS A 479 -17.50 7.48 -29.06
C LYS A 479 -16.86 6.25 -29.71
N VAL A 480 -17.28 5.05 -29.30
CA VAL A 480 -16.84 3.78 -29.89
C VAL A 480 -17.61 3.53 -31.20
N ASP A 481 -16.91 3.08 -32.26
CA ASP A 481 -17.54 2.77 -33.56
C ASP A 481 -18.16 1.35 -33.55
N LYS A 482 -19.46 1.26 -33.83
CA LYS A 482 -20.22 -0.01 -33.91
C LYS A 482 -19.64 -0.97 -34.95
N LEU A 483 -19.18 -0.44 -36.10
CA LEU A 483 -18.61 -1.25 -37.18
C LEU A 483 -17.30 -1.90 -36.72
N LYS A 484 -16.42 -1.09 -36.14
CA LYS A 484 -15.12 -1.52 -35.64
C LYS A 484 -15.25 -2.52 -34.48
N LEU A 485 -16.20 -2.31 -33.56
CA LEU A 485 -16.48 -3.25 -32.47
C LEU A 485 -16.84 -4.65 -33.00
N VAL A 486 -17.73 -4.71 -34.00
CA VAL A 486 -18.12 -5.98 -34.61
C VAL A 486 -16.94 -6.63 -35.34
N GLN A 487 -16.13 -5.84 -36.07
CA GLN A 487 -14.93 -6.33 -36.75
C GLN A 487 -13.91 -6.93 -35.78
N ASP A 488 -13.52 -6.18 -34.74
CA ASP A 488 -12.56 -6.61 -33.73
C ASP A 488 -13.04 -7.88 -33.01
N ASN A 489 -14.34 -7.96 -32.72
CA ASN A 489 -14.90 -9.12 -32.05
C ASN A 489 -14.86 -10.39 -32.92
N LEU A 490 -15.26 -10.28 -34.18
CA LEU A 490 -15.21 -11.41 -35.11
C LEU A 490 -13.77 -11.84 -35.41
N LEU A 491 -12.84 -10.89 -35.49
CA LEU A 491 -11.41 -11.16 -35.68
C LEU A 491 -10.82 -11.90 -34.49
N HIS A 492 -11.18 -11.49 -33.27
CA HIS A 492 -10.80 -12.18 -32.04
C HIS A 492 -11.32 -13.63 -32.03
N ILE A 493 -12.61 -13.84 -32.31
CA ILE A 493 -13.22 -15.18 -32.34
C ILE A 493 -12.52 -16.07 -33.38
N ALA A 494 -12.24 -15.54 -34.57
CA ALA A 494 -11.58 -16.29 -35.63
C ALA A 494 -10.13 -16.66 -35.24
N SER A 495 -9.34 -15.69 -34.78
CA SER A 495 -7.93 -15.90 -34.43
C SER A 495 -7.76 -16.85 -33.24
N SER A 496 -8.56 -16.72 -32.18
CA SER A 496 -8.54 -17.63 -31.01
C SER A 496 -8.90 -19.08 -31.34
N ASN A 497 -9.62 -19.29 -32.45
CA ASN A 497 -10.06 -20.62 -32.88
C ASN A 497 -9.40 -21.11 -34.18
N ARG A 498 -8.38 -20.39 -34.66
CA ARG A 498 -7.65 -20.70 -35.90
C ARG A 498 -8.57 -20.81 -37.13
N ILE A 499 -9.61 -19.99 -37.17
CA ILE A 499 -10.53 -19.90 -38.30
C ILE A 499 -9.98 -18.83 -39.25
N ASN A 500 -10.03 -19.09 -40.56
CA ASN A 500 -9.68 -18.09 -41.56
C ASN A 500 -10.68 -16.92 -41.50
N TYR A 501 -10.21 -15.74 -41.10
CA TYR A 501 -11.09 -14.58 -40.83
C TYR A 501 -11.91 -14.14 -42.07
N PRO A 502 -11.33 -13.96 -43.26
CA PRO A 502 -12.10 -13.69 -44.48
C PRO A 502 -13.21 -14.71 -44.78
N GLU A 503 -12.91 -16.00 -44.64
CA GLU A 503 -13.89 -17.07 -44.88
C GLU A 503 -14.98 -17.10 -43.79
N PHE A 504 -14.59 -16.87 -42.54
CA PHE A 504 -15.48 -16.81 -41.39
C PHE A 504 -16.53 -15.71 -41.54
N VAL A 505 -16.10 -14.49 -41.94
CA VAL A 505 -17.02 -13.37 -42.17
C VAL A 505 -17.98 -13.67 -43.31
N ARG A 506 -17.50 -14.23 -44.44
CA ARG A 506 -18.37 -14.64 -45.57
C ARG A 506 -19.44 -15.65 -45.14
N ASN A 507 -19.06 -16.63 -44.33
CA ASN A 507 -19.99 -17.66 -43.84
C ASN A 507 -21.01 -17.08 -42.84
N ILE A 508 -20.61 -16.14 -41.99
CA ILE A 508 -21.52 -15.39 -41.11
C ILE A 508 -22.57 -14.64 -41.95
N VAL A 509 -22.14 -13.91 -42.99
CA VAL A 509 -23.03 -13.15 -43.89
C VAL A 509 -24.04 -14.09 -44.55
N ALA A 510 -23.57 -15.16 -45.20
CA ALA A 510 -24.44 -16.14 -45.86
C ALA A 510 -25.45 -16.78 -44.89
N LYS A 511 -25.02 -17.05 -43.65
CA LYS A 511 -25.91 -17.61 -42.62
C LYS A 511 -26.97 -16.61 -42.16
N ILE A 512 -26.62 -15.34 -42.03
CA ILE A 512 -27.57 -14.27 -41.68
C ILE A 512 -28.59 -14.07 -42.80
N GLU A 513 -28.16 -14.02 -44.07
CA GLU A 513 -29.08 -13.94 -45.22
C GLU A 513 -30.06 -15.11 -45.25
N HIS A 514 -29.59 -16.34 -44.97
CA HIS A 514 -30.44 -17.51 -44.90
C HIS A 514 -31.49 -17.40 -43.78
N LEU A 515 -31.09 -16.93 -42.59
CA LEU A 515 -32.00 -16.70 -41.46
C LEU A 515 -33.03 -15.59 -41.76
N LEU A 516 -32.64 -14.53 -42.47
CA LEU A 516 -33.55 -13.48 -42.92
C LEU A 516 -34.61 -14.02 -43.89
N ARG A 517 -34.22 -14.88 -44.85
CA ARG A 517 -35.17 -15.55 -45.77
C ARG A 517 -36.14 -16.49 -45.05
N GLN A 518 -35.79 -16.99 -43.87
CA GLN A 518 -36.66 -17.79 -43.00
C GLN A 518 -37.57 -16.94 -42.10
N GLY A 519 -37.58 -15.61 -42.27
CA GLY A 519 -38.40 -14.69 -41.48
C GLY A 519 -37.83 -14.37 -40.10
N LYS A 520 -36.56 -14.69 -39.82
CA LYS A 520 -35.93 -14.37 -38.54
C LYS A 520 -35.44 -12.92 -38.52
N GLY A 521 -36.01 -12.10 -37.64
CA GLY A 521 -35.54 -10.74 -37.38
C GLY A 521 -34.26 -10.69 -36.54
N PHE A 522 -33.47 -9.63 -36.73
CA PHE A 522 -32.28 -9.31 -35.94
C PHE A 522 -32.55 -8.02 -35.16
N LYS A 523 -32.27 -8.00 -33.86
CA LYS A 523 -32.51 -6.83 -32.99
C LYS A 523 -31.47 -5.74 -33.21
N SER A 524 -30.25 -6.15 -33.53
CA SER A 524 -29.15 -5.28 -33.89
C SER A 524 -29.17 -4.97 -35.39
N ARG A 525 -28.53 -3.87 -35.77
CA ARG A 525 -28.20 -3.57 -37.17
C ARG A 525 -27.05 -4.45 -37.71
N LEU A 526 -26.87 -5.66 -37.17
CA LEU A 526 -25.80 -6.57 -37.54
C LEU A 526 -25.77 -6.89 -39.05
N PRO A 527 -26.91 -7.17 -39.73
CA PRO A 527 -26.92 -7.33 -41.19
C PRO A 527 -26.35 -6.11 -41.92
N GLU A 528 -26.83 -4.89 -41.60
CA GLU A 528 -26.36 -3.63 -42.21
C GLU A 528 -24.89 -3.32 -41.92
N ILE A 529 -24.38 -3.74 -40.75
CA ILE A 529 -23.00 -3.51 -40.34
C ILE A 529 -22.04 -4.46 -41.07
N LEU A 530 -22.44 -5.72 -41.25
CA LEU A 530 -21.63 -6.72 -41.95
C LEU A 530 -21.42 -6.37 -43.43
N ASP A 531 -22.42 -5.76 -44.09
CA ASP A 531 -22.30 -5.24 -45.47
C ASP A 531 -21.20 -4.18 -45.62
N ARG A 532 -20.79 -3.54 -44.52
CA ARG A 532 -19.79 -2.46 -44.49
C ARG A 532 -18.41 -2.94 -44.01
N ILE A 533 -18.24 -4.21 -43.64
CA ILE A 533 -16.95 -4.74 -43.19
C ILE A 533 -15.99 -4.90 -44.37
N GLN A 534 -14.90 -4.14 -44.37
CA GLN A 534 -13.79 -4.37 -45.29
C GLN A 534 -12.99 -5.60 -44.83
N ILE A 535 -12.87 -6.61 -45.70
CA ILE A 535 -12.12 -7.84 -45.42
C ILE A 535 -10.63 -7.59 -45.73
N PRO A 536 -9.71 -7.62 -44.74
CA PRO A 536 -8.29 -7.40 -44.98
C PRO A 536 -7.66 -8.55 -45.78
N ASN A 537 -6.70 -8.22 -46.65
CA ASN A 537 -5.88 -9.21 -47.38
C ASN A 537 -4.85 -9.89 -46.47
N GLN A 538 -4.46 -11.11 -46.85
CA GLN A 538 -4.03 -12.26 -46.03
C GLN A 538 -2.83 -12.16 -45.05
N ASP A 539 -2.22 -11.02 -44.76
CA ASP A 539 -0.98 -11.00 -43.96
C ASP A 539 -1.12 -10.35 -42.58
N THR A 540 -1.69 -11.08 -41.62
CA THR A 540 -1.34 -10.91 -40.19
C THR A 540 -1.82 -12.10 -39.34
N GLN A 541 -1.08 -13.21 -39.36
CA GLN A 541 -1.25 -14.26 -38.35
C GLN A 541 0.11 -14.84 -37.95
N LEU A 542 0.59 -14.52 -36.74
CA LEU A 542 1.50 -15.41 -36.02
C LEU A 542 1.55 -15.08 -34.51
N ILE A 543 1.71 -16.16 -33.71
CA ILE A 543 2.12 -16.22 -32.29
C ILE A 543 0.97 -16.22 -31.24
N ARG A 544 0.36 -17.38 -31.00
CA ARG A 544 0.79 -18.41 -30.01
C ARG A 544 -0.35 -19.39 -29.80
N ALA A 545 -0.17 -20.58 -30.34
CA ALA A 545 -1.16 -21.63 -30.31
C ALA A 545 -0.56 -22.87 -29.64
N GLU A 546 -0.51 -22.84 -28.31
CA GLU A 546 -0.31 -23.97 -27.40
C GLU A 546 -1.30 -23.74 -26.24
N ALA A 547 -2.25 -24.59 -25.86
CA ALA A 547 -2.46 -26.01 -26.08
C ALA A 547 -3.95 -26.39 -25.91
N ARG A 548 -4.41 -27.27 -26.82
CA ARG A 548 -5.42 -28.35 -26.69
C ARG A 548 -6.53 -28.28 -25.62
N ALA A 549 -7.76 -28.09 -26.11
CA ALA A 549 -8.98 -28.57 -25.45
C ALA A 549 -9.13 -30.09 -25.59
N SER A 550 -9.42 -30.80 -24.50
CA SER A 550 -9.97 -32.16 -24.51
C SER A 550 -10.76 -32.40 -23.23
N GLN A 551 -11.65 -33.38 -23.23
CA GLN A 551 -12.60 -33.77 -22.17
C GLN A 551 -12.02 -34.01 -20.75
N LEU A 552 -10.75 -33.72 -20.50
CA LEU A 552 -10.11 -33.70 -19.18
C LEU A 552 -10.09 -32.32 -18.52
N GLU A 553 -10.35 -31.26 -19.30
CA GLU A 553 -10.21 -29.88 -18.86
C GLU A 553 -11.18 -29.56 -17.72
N ILE A 554 -12.45 -29.97 -17.81
CA ILE A 554 -13.43 -29.69 -16.73
C ILE A 554 -13.00 -30.31 -15.40
N PHE A 555 -12.54 -31.57 -15.41
CA PHE A 555 -12.08 -32.23 -14.18
C PHE A 555 -10.75 -31.66 -13.68
N ARG A 556 -9.78 -31.41 -14.57
CA ARG A 556 -8.48 -30.81 -14.21
C ARG A 556 -8.65 -29.38 -13.71
N ASP A 557 -9.43 -28.57 -14.39
CA ASP A 557 -9.73 -27.19 -14.06
C ASP A 557 -10.54 -27.11 -12.79
N PHE A 558 -11.53 -27.97 -12.57
CA PHE A 558 -12.23 -28.04 -11.28
C PHE A 558 -11.26 -28.38 -10.14
N ILE A 559 -10.42 -29.41 -10.31
CA ILE A 559 -9.46 -29.81 -9.28
C ILE A 559 -8.43 -28.71 -9.00
N GLN A 560 -7.99 -27.96 -10.01
CA GLN A 560 -7.00 -26.88 -9.87
C GLN A 560 -7.62 -25.57 -9.39
N THR A 561 -8.80 -25.21 -9.89
CA THR A 561 -9.41 -23.88 -9.68
C THR A 561 -10.60 -23.90 -8.71
N GLY A 562 -11.32 -25.01 -8.60
CA GLY A 562 -12.53 -25.16 -7.79
C GLY A 562 -13.80 -24.69 -8.49
N ILE A 563 -13.69 -24.30 -9.76
CA ILE A 563 -14.75 -23.69 -10.55
C ILE A 563 -15.46 -24.78 -11.37
N LEU A 564 -16.79 -24.82 -11.28
CA LEU A 564 -17.65 -25.66 -12.12
C LEU A 564 -18.16 -24.85 -13.33
N PRO A 565 -18.30 -25.46 -14.52
CA PRO A 565 -18.98 -24.83 -15.65
C PRO A 565 -20.42 -24.41 -15.30
N GLU A 566 -20.98 -23.41 -15.99
CA GLU A 566 -22.39 -23.06 -15.84
C GLU A 566 -23.29 -24.26 -16.18
N ASN A 567 -24.35 -24.45 -15.39
CA ASN A 567 -25.28 -25.58 -15.44
C ASN A 567 -24.67 -26.96 -15.07
N PHE A 568 -23.48 -26.99 -14.44
CA PHE A 568 -22.89 -28.24 -13.93
C PHE A 568 -23.14 -28.37 -12.42
N SER A 569 -24.04 -29.26 -12.03
CA SER A 569 -24.31 -29.58 -10.64
C SER A 569 -23.21 -30.45 -10.01
N LYS A 570 -23.20 -30.52 -8.66
CA LYS A 570 -22.30 -31.41 -7.92
C LYS A 570 -22.52 -32.89 -8.29
N GLN A 571 -23.76 -33.28 -8.54
CA GLN A 571 -24.10 -34.63 -8.97
C GLN A 571 -23.60 -34.90 -10.39
N GLU A 572 -23.73 -33.95 -11.30
CA GLU A 572 -23.20 -34.09 -12.67
C GLU A 572 -21.68 -34.14 -12.69
N LEU A 573 -21.00 -33.42 -11.80
CA LEU A 573 -19.55 -33.55 -11.59
C LEU A 573 -19.15 -34.93 -11.07
N GLN A 574 -19.92 -35.45 -10.11
CA GLN A 574 -19.73 -36.78 -9.58
C GLN A 574 -19.87 -37.84 -10.69
N ASP A 575 -20.96 -37.78 -11.45
CA ASP A 575 -21.24 -38.72 -12.55
C ASP A 575 -20.23 -38.56 -13.70
N TYR A 576 -19.78 -37.33 -13.95
CA TYR A 576 -18.75 -37.02 -14.93
C TYR A 576 -17.38 -37.58 -14.53
N CYS A 577 -16.99 -37.44 -13.26
CA CYS A 577 -15.77 -38.05 -12.72
C CYS A 577 -15.84 -39.57 -12.81
N ASP A 578 -16.98 -40.19 -12.45
CA ASP A 578 -17.19 -41.64 -12.57
C ASP A 578 -17.10 -42.14 -14.03
N ARG A 579 -17.64 -41.38 -14.99
CA ARG A 579 -17.45 -41.66 -16.43
C ARG A 579 -16.00 -41.51 -16.86
N LEU A 580 -15.29 -40.48 -16.38
CA LEU A 580 -13.86 -40.27 -16.68
C LEU A 580 -12.96 -41.36 -16.09
N ILE A 581 -13.27 -41.87 -14.90
CA ILE A 581 -12.56 -43.00 -14.28
C ILE A 581 -12.71 -44.25 -15.16
N THR A 582 -13.88 -44.46 -15.74
CA THR A 582 -14.18 -45.61 -16.62
C THR A 582 -13.54 -45.46 -18.00
N ASN A 583 -13.68 -44.28 -18.62
CA ASN A 583 -13.28 -44.05 -20.02
C ASN A 583 -11.81 -43.65 -20.18
N SER A 584 -11.22 -43.00 -19.17
CA SER A 584 -9.88 -42.41 -19.21
C SER A 584 -9.06 -42.62 -17.92
N PRO A 585 -8.93 -43.87 -17.41
CA PRO A 585 -8.36 -44.16 -16.08
C PRO A 585 -6.93 -43.64 -15.89
N ASN A 586 -6.06 -43.77 -16.89
CA ASN A 586 -4.66 -43.32 -16.80
C ASN A 586 -4.51 -41.80 -16.71
N GLN A 587 -5.45 -41.05 -17.30
CA GLN A 587 -5.44 -39.60 -17.27
C GLN A 587 -5.94 -39.07 -15.92
N VAL A 588 -6.97 -39.71 -15.35
CA VAL A 588 -7.43 -39.45 -13.98
C VAL A 588 -6.32 -39.78 -12.97
N LYS A 589 -5.67 -40.95 -13.12
CA LYS A 589 -4.51 -41.34 -12.30
C LYS A 589 -3.39 -40.29 -12.32
N SER A 590 -3.13 -39.69 -13.49
CA SER A 590 -2.13 -38.62 -13.65
C SER A 590 -2.56 -37.32 -12.95
N ILE A 591 -3.82 -36.93 -13.03
CA ILE A 591 -4.36 -35.74 -12.34
C ILE A 591 -4.32 -35.94 -10.82
N VAL A 592 -4.69 -37.11 -10.32
CA VAL A 592 -4.65 -37.43 -8.88
C VAL A 592 -3.21 -37.45 -8.35
N LYS A 593 -2.24 -37.96 -9.12
CA LYS A 593 -0.80 -37.85 -8.81
C LYS A 593 -0.33 -36.39 -8.70
N LEU A 594 -0.88 -35.48 -9.49
CA LEU A 594 -0.61 -34.05 -9.36
C LEU A 594 -1.30 -33.44 -8.13
N CYS A 595 -2.49 -33.93 -7.76
CA CYS A 595 -3.17 -33.50 -6.53
C CYS A 595 -2.38 -33.84 -5.28
N LEU A 596 -1.75 -35.01 -5.23
CA LEU A 596 -0.94 -35.46 -4.11
C LEU A 596 0.29 -34.56 -3.83
N LYS A 597 0.72 -33.78 -4.84
CA LYS A 597 1.78 -32.76 -4.70
C LYS A 597 1.27 -31.40 -4.22
N ASN A 598 -0.05 -31.19 -4.13
CA ASN A 598 -0.66 -29.93 -3.75
C ASN A 598 -1.78 -30.15 -2.72
N PRO A 599 -1.57 -29.78 -1.44
CA PRO A 599 -2.52 -30.05 -0.35
C PRO A 599 -3.94 -29.53 -0.63
N LYS A 600 -4.07 -28.36 -1.29
CA LYS A 600 -5.36 -27.74 -1.60
C LYS A 600 -6.14 -28.52 -2.66
N HIS A 601 -5.44 -29.05 -3.67
CA HIS A 601 -6.08 -29.88 -4.71
C HIS A 601 -6.51 -31.24 -4.15
N LEU A 602 -5.69 -31.85 -3.29
CA LEU A 602 -6.02 -33.11 -2.63
C LEU A 602 -7.22 -32.96 -1.68
N GLN A 603 -7.24 -31.88 -0.90
CA GLN A 603 -8.37 -31.54 -0.04
C GLN A 603 -9.67 -31.36 -0.84
N ARG A 604 -9.59 -30.67 -1.98
CA ARG A 604 -10.72 -30.48 -2.90
C ARG A 604 -11.21 -31.81 -3.48
N LEU A 605 -10.30 -32.67 -3.92
CA LEU A 605 -10.66 -34.01 -4.40
C LEU A 605 -11.41 -34.80 -3.31
N ILE A 606 -10.93 -34.78 -2.07
CA ILE A 606 -11.53 -35.57 -0.99
C ILE A 606 -12.88 -35.00 -0.56
N TYR A 607 -13.01 -33.67 -0.41
CA TYR A 607 -14.27 -33.07 0.04
C TYR A 607 -15.38 -33.08 -1.00
N GLN A 608 -15.04 -33.04 -2.28
CA GLN A 608 -16.04 -32.86 -3.33
C GLN A 608 -16.62 -34.18 -3.83
N PHE A 609 -15.88 -35.28 -3.71
CA PHE A 609 -16.31 -36.60 -4.17
C PHE A 609 -16.67 -37.53 -3.00
N SER A 610 -17.67 -38.39 -3.24
CA SER A 610 -18.11 -39.41 -2.28
C SER A 610 -17.01 -40.45 -1.96
N ASP A 611 -17.15 -41.17 -0.84
CA ASP A 611 -16.28 -42.30 -0.50
C ASP A 611 -16.30 -43.39 -1.60
N SER A 612 -17.43 -43.59 -2.29
CA SER A 612 -17.53 -44.54 -3.40
C SER A 612 -16.66 -44.15 -4.60
N THR A 613 -16.63 -42.87 -4.97
CA THR A 613 -15.78 -42.40 -6.09
C THR A 613 -14.32 -42.27 -5.68
N LEU A 614 -14.03 -41.94 -4.43
CA LEU A 614 -12.66 -42.02 -3.90
C LEU A 614 -12.15 -43.47 -3.87
N LEU A 615 -12.99 -44.47 -3.58
CA LEU A 615 -12.65 -45.89 -3.74
C LEU A 615 -12.37 -46.26 -5.19
N LYS A 616 -13.20 -45.82 -6.15
CA LYS A 616 -12.94 -46.03 -7.58
C LYS A 616 -11.60 -45.41 -8.01
N ILE A 617 -11.28 -44.21 -7.53
CA ILE A 617 -9.98 -43.55 -7.75
C ILE A 617 -8.84 -44.37 -7.13
N ALA A 618 -8.98 -44.86 -5.90
CA ALA A 618 -7.99 -45.71 -5.25
C ALA A 618 -7.79 -47.04 -6.01
N GLY A 619 -8.86 -47.60 -6.59
CA GLY A 619 -8.82 -48.78 -7.46
C GLY A 619 -7.92 -48.60 -8.69
N LEU A 620 -7.80 -47.39 -9.23
CA LEU A 620 -6.87 -47.09 -10.33
C LEU A 620 -5.39 -47.30 -9.96
N PHE A 621 -5.06 -47.28 -8.67
CA PHE A 621 -3.70 -47.50 -8.15
C PHE A 621 -3.48 -48.93 -7.66
N THR A 622 -4.54 -49.59 -7.19
CA THR A 622 -4.42 -50.78 -6.33
C THR A 622 -5.02 -52.06 -6.90
N GLY A 623 -5.74 -51.97 -8.02
CA GLY A 623 -6.37 -53.13 -8.68
C GLY A 623 -7.24 -53.93 -7.70
N ASP A 624 -6.96 -55.23 -7.58
CA ASP A 624 -7.72 -56.18 -6.76
C ASP A 624 -7.67 -55.87 -5.25
N SER A 625 -6.77 -55.00 -4.80
CA SER A 625 -6.64 -54.63 -3.38
C SER A 625 -7.66 -53.57 -2.93
N VAL A 626 -8.47 -53.01 -3.84
CA VAL A 626 -9.45 -51.97 -3.53
C VAL A 626 -10.51 -52.42 -2.52
N GLN A 627 -10.85 -53.72 -2.52
CA GLN A 627 -11.82 -54.30 -1.58
C GLN A 627 -11.32 -54.21 -0.14
N PHE A 628 -10.04 -54.49 0.09
CA PHE A 628 -9.42 -54.34 1.42
C PHE A 628 -9.47 -52.88 1.90
N ILE A 629 -9.24 -51.90 1.01
CA ILE A 629 -9.30 -50.47 1.36
C ILE A 629 -10.73 -50.07 1.76
N ALA A 630 -11.73 -50.61 1.07
CA ALA A 630 -13.14 -50.39 1.41
C ALA A 630 -13.48 -50.97 2.79
N ASP A 631 -13.05 -52.21 3.05
CA ASP A 631 -13.29 -52.90 4.32
C ASP A 631 -12.56 -52.19 5.48
N TYR A 632 -11.28 -51.82 5.29
CA TYR A 632 -10.50 -51.07 6.28
C TYR A 632 -11.13 -49.72 6.61
N ASN A 633 -11.54 -48.94 5.59
CA ASN A 633 -12.22 -47.66 5.79
C ASN A 633 -13.52 -47.80 6.57
N THR A 634 -14.26 -48.88 6.33
CA THR A 634 -15.52 -49.18 7.02
C THR A 634 -15.27 -49.50 8.48
N ASP A 635 -14.23 -50.28 8.76
CA ASP A 635 -13.90 -50.77 10.09
C ASP A 635 -13.25 -49.72 11.00
N ILE A 636 -12.30 -48.94 10.48
CA ILE A 636 -11.52 -47.97 11.27
C ILE A 636 -12.35 -46.72 11.64
N LYS A 637 -13.30 -46.33 10.78
CA LYS A 637 -14.14 -45.14 10.96
C LYS A 637 -14.88 -45.11 12.31
N PRO A 638 -15.63 -46.14 12.72
CA PRO A 638 -16.30 -46.15 14.02
C PRO A 638 -15.33 -46.27 15.21
N VAL A 639 -14.14 -46.86 15.02
CA VAL A 639 -13.13 -46.97 16.08
C VAL A 639 -12.56 -45.59 16.40
N LEU A 640 -12.15 -44.83 15.38
CA LEU A 640 -11.62 -43.46 15.56
C LEU A 640 -12.68 -42.50 16.12
N ALA A 641 -13.96 -42.69 15.80
CA ALA A 641 -15.02 -41.87 16.38
C ALA A 641 -15.17 -42.05 17.91
N GLN A 642 -14.66 -43.16 18.47
CA GLN A 642 -14.83 -43.52 19.88
C GLN A 642 -13.55 -43.43 20.72
N LEU A 643 -12.38 -43.19 20.11
CA LEU A 643 -11.12 -43.03 20.83
C LEU A 643 -11.04 -41.63 21.47
N GLU A 644 -10.55 -41.54 22.70
CA GLU A 644 -10.46 -40.26 23.43
C GLU A 644 -9.59 -39.24 22.70
N GLN A 645 -8.52 -39.69 22.06
CA GLN A 645 -7.60 -38.80 21.34
C GLN A 645 -8.18 -38.24 20.04
N THR A 646 -9.25 -38.85 19.49
CA THR A 646 -9.84 -38.44 18.20
C THR A 646 -11.32 -38.06 18.27
N ARG A 647 -12.03 -38.31 19.38
CA ARG A 647 -13.48 -38.03 19.54
C ARG A 647 -13.86 -36.55 19.36
N ASN A 648 -12.94 -35.63 19.65
CA ASN A 648 -13.17 -34.18 19.52
C ASN A 648 -12.82 -33.63 18.12
N ILE A 649 -12.33 -34.47 17.21
CA ILE A 649 -11.96 -34.04 15.86
C ILE A 649 -13.22 -34.07 14.97
N PRO A 650 -13.55 -32.99 14.24
CA PRO A 650 -14.71 -32.96 13.36
C PRO A 650 -14.72 -34.13 12.36
N ALA A 651 -15.88 -34.76 12.15
CA ALA A 651 -16.01 -35.93 11.27
C ALA A 651 -15.51 -35.69 9.84
N ALA A 652 -15.68 -34.46 9.33
CA ALA A 652 -15.15 -34.05 8.02
C ALA A 652 -13.61 -34.03 7.99
N LYS A 653 -12.97 -33.57 9.07
CA LYS A 653 -11.51 -33.57 9.22
C LYS A 653 -10.97 -34.99 9.35
N LEU A 654 -11.59 -35.85 10.17
CA LEU A 654 -11.20 -37.27 10.25
C LEU A 654 -11.36 -38.00 8.92
N ARG A 655 -12.40 -37.67 8.14
CA ARG A 655 -12.58 -38.20 6.78
C ARG A 655 -11.46 -37.73 5.85
N LEU A 656 -11.07 -36.45 5.93
CA LEU A 656 -9.94 -35.91 5.16
C LEU A 656 -8.64 -36.66 5.47
N GLU A 657 -8.26 -36.75 6.74
CA GLU A 657 -6.99 -37.39 7.15
C GLU A 657 -6.93 -38.87 6.76
N ARG A 658 -8.03 -39.62 6.95
CA ARG A 658 -8.12 -41.01 6.51
C ARG A 658 -7.87 -41.15 5.02
N TRP A 659 -8.55 -40.37 4.19
CA TRP A 659 -8.40 -40.46 2.75
C TRP A 659 -7.05 -39.93 2.25
N GLN A 660 -6.50 -38.90 2.88
CA GLN A 660 -5.16 -38.40 2.55
C GLN A 660 -4.09 -39.47 2.82
N GLY A 661 -4.10 -40.10 3.99
CA GLY A 661 -3.12 -41.15 4.30
C GLY A 661 -3.26 -42.36 3.37
N ILE A 662 -4.49 -42.78 3.03
CA ILE A 662 -4.73 -43.88 2.08
C ILE A 662 -4.20 -43.52 0.69
N LEU A 663 -4.59 -42.35 0.16
CA LEU A 663 -4.18 -41.92 -1.18
C LEU A 663 -2.66 -41.69 -1.26
N PHE A 664 -2.02 -41.21 -0.18
CA PHE A 664 -0.57 -41.03 -0.12
C PHE A 664 0.14 -42.40 -0.16
N SER A 665 -0.24 -43.33 0.72
CA SER A 665 0.37 -44.66 0.81
C SER A 665 0.30 -45.42 -0.54
N ILE A 666 -0.88 -45.46 -1.18
CA ILE A 666 -1.07 -46.20 -2.44
C ILE A 666 -0.47 -45.50 -3.67
N SER A 667 -0.15 -44.22 -3.57
CA SER A 667 0.48 -43.47 -4.67
C SER A 667 2.00 -43.61 -4.72
N SER A 668 2.59 -44.00 -3.59
CA SER A 668 4.03 -44.09 -3.38
C SER A 668 4.65 -45.40 -3.90
N ASP A 669 3.86 -46.48 -3.98
CA ASP A 669 4.31 -47.80 -4.42
C ASP A 669 3.95 -48.02 -5.91
N SER A 670 4.94 -48.37 -6.74
CA SER A 670 4.76 -48.71 -8.16
C SER A 670 4.19 -50.12 -8.39
N ASN A 671 3.94 -50.87 -7.32
CA ASN A 671 3.42 -52.24 -7.38
C ASN A 671 1.89 -52.25 -7.34
N THR A 672 1.27 -53.06 -8.19
CA THR A 672 -0.20 -53.28 -8.22
C THR A 672 -0.71 -54.04 -6.99
N LYS A 673 0.17 -54.64 -6.18
CA LYS A 673 -0.17 -55.38 -4.96
C LYS A 673 0.13 -54.53 -3.74
N VAL A 674 -0.92 -54.08 -3.06
CA VAL A 674 -0.82 -53.22 -1.86
C VAL A 674 -0.31 -54.04 -0.67
N ASP A 675 0.76 -53.56 -0.02
CA ASP A 675 1.15 -54.06 1.29
C ASP A 675 0.14 -53.55 2.33
N LYS A 676 -0.77 -54.44 2.74
CA LYS A 676 -1.85 -54.13 3.69
C LYS A 676 -1.33 -53.63 5.04
N LEU A 677 -0.22 -54.19 5.53
CA LEU A 677 0.38 -53.81 6.81
C LEU A 677 0.93 -52.39 6.72
N LYS A 678 1.71 -52.11 5.67
CA LYS A 678 2.27 -50.78 5.41
C LYS A 678 1.19 -49.72 5.18
N LEU A 679 0.12 -50.04 4.43
CA LEU A 679 -1.00 -49.11 4.21
C LEU A 679 -1.66 -48.71 5.52
N VAL A 680 -1.94 -49.67 6.39
CA VAL A 680 -2.56 -49.39 7.70
C VAL A 680 -1.60 -48.58 8.58
N GLN A 681 -0.31 -48.94 8.62
CA GLN A 681 0.72 -48.19 9.36
C GLN A 681 0.82 -46.74 8.88
N ASP A 682 0.99 -46.51 7.58
CA ASP A 682 1.11 -45.16 6.99
C ASP A 682 -0.15 -44.33 7.27
N ASN A 683 -1.32 -44.95 7.17
CA ASN A 683 -2.58 -44.26 7.38
C ASN A 683 -2.79 -43.85 8.84
N LEU A 684 -2.51 -44.74 9.79
CA LEU A 684 -2.60 -44.45 11.22
C LEU A 684 -1.54 -43.43 11.65
N LEU A 685 -0.34 -43.51 11.09
CA LEU A 685 0.72 -42.53 11.31
C LEU A 685 0.27 -41.15 10.83
N HIS A 686 -0.25 -41.05 9.61
CA HIS A 686 -0.79 -39.80 9.04
C HIS A 686 -1.87 -39.18 9.93
N ILE A 687 -2.84 -40.00 10.38
CA ILE A 687 -3.92 -39.53 11.27
C ILE A 687 -3.35 -38.97 12.58
N ALA A 688 -2.36 -39.64 13.18
CA ALA A 688 -1.74 -39.18 14.41
C ALA A 688 -0.94 -37.89 14.20
N THR A 689 -0.08 -37.84 13.18
CA THR A 689 0.80 -36.70 12.91
C THR A 689 0.02 -35.44 12.54
N SER A 690 -1.01 -35.55 11.69
CA SER A 690 -1.84 -34.40 11.28
C SER A 690 -2.69 -33.81 12.41
N ASN A 691 -2.83 -34.53 13.53
CA ASN A 691 -3.60 -34.09 14.68
C ASN A 691 -2.76 -33.92 15.94
N ASN A 692 -1.43 -33.89 15.82
CA ASN A 692 -0.48 -33.75 16.95
C ASN A 692 -0.69 -34.81 18.05
N ILE A 693 -1.08 -36.04 17.66
CA ILE A 693 -1.26 -37.15 18.58
C ILE A 693 0.06 -37.93 18.67
N ASN A 694 0.46 -38.29 19.89
CA ASN A 694 1.59 -39.19 20.11
C ASN A 694 1.29 -40.56 19.49
N TYR A 695 2.05 -40.95 18.46
CA TYR A 695 1.77 -42.15 17.67
C TYR A 695 1.87 -43.47 18.46
N PRO A 696 2.90 -43.71 19.31
CA PRO A 696 2.91 -44.84 20.23
C PRO A 696 1.70 -44.95 21.16
N ASP A 697 1.31 -43.84 21.81
CA ASP A 697 0.15 -43.82 22.72
C ASP A 697 -1.16 -44.03 21.95
N PHE A 698 -1.24 -43.44 20.75
CA PHE A 698 -2.35 -43.63 19.83
C PHE A 698 -2.51 -45.09 19.41
N LEU A 699 -1.44 -45.76 19.00
CA LEU A 699 -1.46 -47.18 18.63
C LEU A 699 -1.85 -48.06 19.81
N THR A 700 -1.28 -47.81 21.00
CA THR A 700 -1.59 -48.58 22.22
C THR A 700 -3.08 -48.51 22.55
N ASN A 701 -3.66 -47.31 22.55
CA ASN A 701 -5.07 -47.12 22.86
C ASN A 701 -5.99 -47.62 21.73
N LEU A 702 -5.55 -47.54 20.47
CA LEU A 702 -6.26 -48.08 19.32
C LEU A 702 -6.36 -49.61 19.40
N VAL A 703 -5.24 -50.29 19.70
CA VAL A 703 -5.20 -51.76 19.89
C VAL A 703 -6.12 -52.17 21.02
N ALA A 704 -6.00 -51.54 22.19
CA ALA A 704 -6.85 -51.84 23.35
C ALA A 704 -8.35 -51.66 23.03
N LYS A 705 -8.70 -50.61 22.27
CA LYS A 705 -10.08 -50.36 21.85
C LYS A 705 -10.59 -51.42 20.88
N ILE A 706 -9.77 -51.86 19.95
CA ILE A 706 -10.13 -52.91 18.98
C ILE A 706 -10.29 -54.26 19.67
N GLU A 707 -9.36 -54.65 20.55
CA GLU A 707 -9.50 -55.87 21.36
C GLU A 707 -10.79 -55.88 22.18
N HIS A 708 -11.13 -54.75 22.80
CA HIS A 708 -12.37 -54.61 23.55
C HIS A 708 -13.61 -54.82 22.67
N LEU A 709 -13.63 -54.26 21.46
CA LEU A 709 -14.71 -54.45 20.50
C LEU A 709 -14.80 -55.90 20.00
N VAL A 710 -13.67 -56.56 19.78
CA VAL A 710 -13.61 -57.99 19.42
C VAL A 710 -14.20 -58.86 20.54
N ARG A 711 -13.86 -58.59 21.82
CA ARG A 711 -14.45 -59.29 22.98
C ARG A 711 -15.96 -59.08 23.11
N GLN A 712 -16.48 -57.96 22.62
CA GLN A 712 -17.93 -57.67 22.55
C GLN A 712 -18.63 -58.32 21.35
N GLY A 713 -17.94 -59.17 20.58
CA GLY A 713 -18.50 -59.87 19.42
C GLY A 713 -18.57 -59.02 18.15
N LYS A 714 -17.92 -57.85 18.10
CA LYS A 714 -17.86 -57.04 16.88
C LYS A 714 -16.88 -57.65 15.88
N GLY A 715 -17.40 -58.13 14.75
CA GLY A 715 -16.59 -58.55 13.61
C GLY A 715 -15.98 -57.36 12.86
N PHE A 716 -14.79 -57.56 12.30
CA PHE A 716 -14.09 -56.62 11.41
C PHE A 716 -14.05 -57.25 10.01
N LYS A 717 -14.45 -56.49 8.99
CA LYS A 717 -14.41 -56.96 7.58
C LYS A 717 -12.99 -56.97 7.03
N SER A 718 -12.17 -56.06 7.54
CA SER A 718 -10.74 -55.97 7.27
C SER A 718 -9.97 -56.83 8.28
N GLN A 719 -8.81 -57.32 7.85
CA GLN A 719 -7.83 -58.01 8.72
C GLN A 719 -7.15 -57.02 9.69
N LEU A 720 -7.85 -55.98 10.15
CA LEU A 720 -7.30 -54.88 10.93
C LEU A 720 -6.78 -55.34 12.30
N PRO A 721 -7.49 -56.17 13.09
CA PRO A 721 -6.95 -56.69 14.34
C PRO A 721 -5.63 -57.46 14.12
N GLU A 722 -5.59 -58.37 13.15
CA GLU A 722 -4.39 -59.19 12.86
C GLU A 722 -3.23 -58.36 12.30
N ILE A 723 -3.54 -57.27 11.59
CA ILE A 723 -2.54 -56.33 11.08
C ILE A 723 -1.93 -55.51 12.22
N LEU A 724 -2.75 -55.05 13.17
CA LEU A 724 -2.30 -54.26 14.31
C LEU A 724 -1.39 -55.06 15.26
N ASP A 725 -1.68 -56.34 15.48
CA ASP A 725 -0.83 -57.25 16.27
C ASP A 725 0.60 -57.38 15.71
N ARG A 726 0.78 -57.10 14.42
CA ARG A 726 2.07 -57.17 13.71
C ARG A 726 2.84 -55.86 13.69
N ILE A 727 2.26 -54.75 14.16
CA ILE A 727 2.93 -53.45 14.22
C ILE A 727 3.86 -53.42 15.46
N GLN A 728 5.14 -53.78 15.29
CA GLN A 728 6.14 -53.65 16.36
C GLN A 728 6.51 -52.19 16.63
N ILE A 729 6.51 -51.75 17.89
CA ILE A 729 7.05 -50.44 18.33
C ILE A 729 8.60 -50.53 18.42
N PRO A 730 9.40 -49.90 17.53
CA PRO A 730 10.85 -50.13 17.48
C PRO A 730 11.61 -49.37 18.58
N ARG A 731 12.46 -50.09 19.33
CA ARG A 731 13.33 -49.55 20.42
C ARG A 731 14.44 -48.59 19.98
N GLN A 732 14.67 -48.37 18.68
CA GLN A 732 15.70 -47.44 18.14
C GLN A 732 15.24 -45.98 18.05
N TYR A 733 13.99 -45.68 18.43
CA TYR A 733 13.44 -44.32 18.36
C TYR A 733 14.07 -43.33 19.36
N THR A 734 14.72 -43.82 20.41
CA THR A 734 15.24 -43.00 21.52
C THR A 734 16.47 -42.16 21.15
N GLU A 735 17.25 -42.56 20.15
CA GLU A 735 18.52 -41.92 19.79
C GLU A 735 18.35 -40.68 18.90
N PHE A 736 17.22 -40.57 18.18
CA PHE A 736 16.92 -39.45 17.28
C PHE A 736 15.81 -38.52 17.79
N ILE A 737 15.30 -38.74 19.01
CA ILE A 737 14.23 -37.88 19.57
C ILE A 737 14.70 -36.43 19.62
N LYS A 738 15.94 -36.20 20.04
CA LYS A 738 16.50 -34.86 20.21
C LYS A 738 16.64 -34.14 18.86
N GLU A 739 17.18 -34.82 17.86
CA GLU A 739 17.38 -34.33 16.49
C GLU A 739 16.02 -34.14 15.78
N ARG A 740 15.05 -35.02 16.05
CA ARG A 740 13.68 -34.90 15.52
C ARG A 740 12.98 -33.67 16.07
N GLU A 741 13.08 -33.41 17.37
CA GLU A 741 12.50 -32.21 17.97
C GLU A 741 13.25 -30.94 17.51
N GLN A 742 14.56 -31.02 17.27
CA GLN A 742 15.34 -29.92 16.66
C GLN A 742 14.96 -29.65 15.19
N LEU A 743 14.69 -30.69 14.39
CA LEU A 743 14.20 -30.55 13.02
C LEU A 743 12.79 -29.94 12.97
N LYS A 744 11.91 -30.33 13.90
CA LYS A 744 10.59 -29.68 14.04
C LYS A 744 10.72 -28.21 14.43
N HIS A 745 11.65 -27.88 15.31
CA HIS A 745 11.95 -26.49 15.67
C HIS A 745 12.44 -25.69 14.47
N LEU A 746 13.38 -26.24 13.68
CA LEU A 746 13.86 -25.63 12.43
C LEU A 746 12.72 -25.43 11.41
N LEU A 747 11.83 -26.41 11.28
CA LEU A 747 10.66 -26.32 10.40
C LEU A 747 9.71 -25.20 10.84
N MET A 748 9.46 -25.09 12.16
CA MET A 748 8.64 -24.04 12.75
C MET A 748 9.28 -22.66 12.55
N GLU A 749 10.60 -22.53 12.76
CA GLU A 749 11.34 -21.29 12.47
C GLU A 749 11.22 -20.86 10.99
N LEU A 750 11.37 -21.80 10.06
CA LEU A 750 11.21 -21.54 8.62
C LEU A 750 9.77 -21.18 8.25
N GLN A 751 8.77 -21.75 8.94
CA GLN A 751 7.37 -21.38 8.77
C GLN A 751 7.08 -19.96 9.25
N HIS A 752 7.64 -19.55 10.39
CA HIS A 752 7.54 -18.18 10.87
C HIS A 752 8.25 -17.18 9.95
N LEU A 753 9.40 -17.55 9.39
CA LEU A 753 10.09 -16.74 8.37
C LEU A 753 9.20 -16.56 7.14
N ASP A 754 8.63 -17.63 6.59
CA ASP A 754 7.78 -17.59 5.37
C ASP A 754 6.52 -16.69 5.52
N LEU A 755 6.02 -16.54 6.74
CA LEU A 755 4.89 -15.66 7.06
C LEU A 755 5.25 -14.16 7.04
N ASN A 756 6.53 -13.82 6.99
CA ASN A 756 6.97 -12.44 6.85
C ASN A 756 6.76 -11.97 5.40
N SER A 757 5.87 -10.99 5.22
CA SER A 757 5.49 -10.45 3.91
C SER A 757 6.63 -9.77 3.17
N GLN A 758 7.71 -9.40 3.88
CA GLN A 758 8.87 -8.69 3.33
C GLN A 758 9.92 -9.61 2.68
N ILE A 759 9.77 -10.94 2.71
CA ILE A 759 10.77 -11.85 2.13
C ILE A 759 10.63 -11.98 0.60
N LEU A 760 11.74 -11.74 -0.12
CA LEU A 760 11.85 -11.87 -1.58
C LEU A 760 11.44 -13.26 -2.11
N PRO A 761 10.91 -13.36 -3.34
CA PRO A 761 10.47 -14.62 -3.93
C PRO A 761 11.56 -15.71 -3.98
N GLN A 762 12.82 -15.32 -4.18
CA GLN A 762 13.96 -16.24 -4.22
C GLN A 762 14.19 -16.91 -2.84
N HIS A 763 14.10 -16.14 -1.77
CA HIS A 763 14.20 -16.69 -0.40
C HIS A 763 12.98 -17.51 -0.03
N LYS A 764 11.77 -17.13 -0.47
CA LYS A 764 10.58 -17.98 -0.31
C LYS A 764 10.75 -19.33 -1.01
N GLN A 765 11.38 -19.35 -2.19
CA GLN A 765 11.71 -20.58 -2.88
C GLN A 765 12.74 -21.41 -2.10
N GLN A 766 13.79 -20.79 -1.54
CA GLN A 766 14.78 -21.47 -0.69
C GLN A 766 14.20 -21.98 0.63
N ILE A 767 13.31 -21.22 1.28
CA ILE A 767 12.58 -21.62 2.47
C ILE A 767 11.73 -22.86 2.16
N ASN A 768 10.98 -22.84 1.06
CA ASN A 768 10.14 -23.97 0.65
C ASN A 768 10.97 -25.20 0.29
N GLN A 769 12.14 -25.01 -0.33
CA GLN A 769 13.08 -26.10 -0.58
C GLN A 769 13.60 -26.72 0.72
N LEU A 770 14.07 -25.92 1.67
CA LEU A 770 14.56 -26.43 2.97
C LEU A 770 13.46 -27.06 3.82
N LYS A 771 12.23 -26.51 3.80
CA LYS A 771 11.06 -27.14 4.43
C LYS A 771 10.82 -28.53 3.86
N THR A 772 10.86 -28.66 2.54
CA THR A 772 10.69 -29.95 1.85
C THR A 772 11.80 -30.92 2.25
N GLU A 773 13.06 -30.48 2.28
CA GLU A 773 14.19 -31.33 2.67
C GLU A 773 14.16 -31.75 4.16
N ILE A 774 13.72 -30.87 5.06
CA ILE A 774 13.49 -31.18 6.48
C ILE A 774 12.33 -32.16 6.65
N GLU A 775 11.22 -31.97 5.93
CA GLU A 775 10.08 -32.89 5.96
C GLU A 775 10.46 -34.27 5.43
N VAL A 776 11.29 -34.33 4.38
CA VAL A 776 11.87 -35.60 3.88
C VAL A 776 12.73 -36.26 4.94
N LEU A 777 13.62 -35.52 5.62
CA LEU A 777 14.48 -36.08 6.66
C LEU A 777 13.70 -36.50 7.92
N LEU A 778 12.68 -35.73 8.31
CA LEU A 778 11.75 -36.08 9.40
C LEU A 778 10.99 -37.36 9.05
N ASN A 779 10.53 -37.51 7.82
CA ASN A 779 9.89 -38.74 7.34
C ASN A 779 10.86 -39.92 7.29
N GLU A 780 12.13 -39.71 6.95
CA GLU A 780 13.16 -40.75 6.98
C GLU A 780 13.50 -41.18 8.42
N ILE A 781 13.58 -40.24 9.37
CA ILE A 781 13.75 -40.52 10.81
C ILE A 781 12.50 -41.21 11.38
N ASN A 782 11.32 -40.87 10.88
CA ASN A 782 10.06 -41.48 11.32
C ASN A 782 9.79 -42.86 10.69
N ASN A 783 10.56 -43.27 9.67
CA ASN A 783 10.42 -44.55 9.01
C ASN A 783 11.46 -45.56 9.54
N SER A 784 10.99 -46.45 10.42
CA SER A 784 11.82 -47.46 11.11
C SER A 784 12.60 -48.43 10.21
N ALA A 785 12.20 -48.60 8.94
CA ALA A 785 12.88 -49.46 7.97
C ALA A 785 14.17 -48.87 7.35
N ARG A 786 14.43 -47.56 7.49
CA ARG A 786 15.60 -46.88 6.88
C ARG A 786 16.72 -46.51 7.87
N VAL A 787 16.56 -46.82 9.15
CA VAL A 787 17.48 -46.44 10.24
C VAL A 787 18.80 -47.24 10.25
N GLN A 788 19.00 -48.19 9.31
CA GLN A 788 20.25 -48.95 9.17
C GLN A 788 21.48 -48.13 8.70
N ARG A 789 21.34 -46.83 8.39
CA ARG A 789 22.48 -45.92 8.05
C ARG A 789 22.48 -44.68 8.94
N SER A 790 22.98 -44.82 10.17
CA SER A 790 22.97 -43.77 11.20
C SER A 790 23.88 -42.57 10.88
N SER A 791 24.99 -42.76 10.16
CA SER A 791 25.94 -41.67 9.85
C SER A 791 25.43 -40.66 8.82
N ASP A 792 24.67 -41.12 7.82
CA ASP A 792 24.23 -40.28 6.70
C ASP A 792 23.11 -39.33 7.10
N LEU A 793 22.21 -39.79 7.98
CA LEU A 793 21.08 -38.98 8.48
C LEU A 793 21.57 -37.86 9.40
N ILE A 794 22.53 -38.15 10.29
CA ILE A 794 23.12 -37.13 11.16
C ILE A 794 23.92 -36.10 10.34
N THR A 795 24.61 -36.55 9.30
CA THR A 795 25.36 -35.67 8.40
C THR A 795 24.42 -34.75 7.61
N ARG A 796 23.32 -35.30 7.08
CA ARG A 796 22.27 -34.51 6.40
C ARG A 796 21.56 -33.55 7.36
N PHE A 797 21.30 -33.97 8.60
CA PHE A 797 20.77 -33.09 9.65
C PHE A 797 21.69 -31.88 9.87
N LYS A 798 22.99 -32.11 10.11
CA LYS A 798 23.97 -31.04 10.30
C LYS A 798 24.08 -30.12 9.09
N GLN A 799 23.99 -30.67 7.88
CA GLN A 799 24.01 -29.90 6.65
C GLN A 799 22.75 -29.02 6.51
N LEU A 800 21.57 -29.56 6.77
CA LEU A 800 20.31 -28.80 6.77
C LEU A 800 20.29 -27.72 7.84
N GLN A 801 20.79 -28.02 9.04
CA GLN A 801 20.92 -27.05 10.12
C GLN A 801 21.82 -25.88 9.68
N LYS A 802 22.97 -26.17 9.06
CA LYS A 802 23.88 -25.16 8.53
C LYS A 802 23.23 -24.35 7.40
N SER A 803 22.55 -25.00 6.45
CA SER A 803 21.84 -24.32 5.35
C SER A 803 20.70 -23.43 5.85
N CYS A 804 19.94 -23.86 6.86
CA CYS A 804 18.90 -23.04 7.50
C CYS A 804 19.52 -21.84 8.20
N GLN A 805 20.64 -22.02 8.90
CA GLN A 805 21.33 -20.94 9.59
C GLN A 805 21.94 -19.94 8.62
N THR A 806 22.53 -20.41 7.51
CA THR A 806 23.01 -19.55 6.42
C THR A 806 21.87 -18.82 5.73
N LEU A 807 20.76 -19.49 5.42
CA LEU A 807 19.58 -18.82 4.83
C LEU A 807 18.99 -17.79 5.79
N LYS A 808 18.91 -18.09 7.09
CA LYS A 808 18.46 -17.15 8.12
C LYS A 808 19.39 -15.95 8.21
N LEU A 809 20.71 -16.16 8.14
CA LEU A 809 21.68 -15.07 8.08
C LEU A 809 21.56 -14.24 6.80
N ASN A 810 21.37 -14.87 5.64
CA ASN A 810 21.18 -14.17 4.37
C ASN A 810 19.87 -13.38 4.37
N ILE A 811 18.75 -14.00 4.77
CA ILE A 811 17.46 -13.32 4.93
C ILE A 811 17.57 -12.23 5.99
N GLN A 812 18.31 -12.42 7.08
CA GLN A 812 18.51 -11.35 8.07
C GLN A 812 19.42 -10.24 7.53
N GLN A 813 20.43 -10.53 6.72
CA GLN A 813 21.28 -9.54 6.07
C GLN A 813 20.52 -8.81 4.95
N GLU A 814 19.63 -9.50 4.26
CA GLU A 814 18.84 -9.01 3.13
C GLU A 814 17.60 -8.26 3.61
N LEU A 815 16.90 -8.75 4.65
CA LEU A 815 15.92 -7.97 5.40
C LEU A 815 16.56 -6.80 6.13
N LYS A 816 17.82 -6.90 6.59
CA LYS A 816 18.56 -5.72 7.07
C LYS A 816 18.87 -4.77 5.92
N SER A 817 19.11 -5.27 4.70
CA SER A 817 19.32 -4.45 3.49
C SER A 817 18.04 -3.85 2.91
N GLU A 818 16.89 -4.49 3.11
CA GLU A 818 15.54 -4.03 2.73
C GLU A 818 14.87 -3.22 3.83
N GLN A 819 15.22 -3.40 5.10
CA GLN A 819 14.87 -2.49 6.21
C GLN A 819 15.70 -1.19 6.18
N THR A 820 16.85 -1.20 5.48
CA THR A 820 17.56 0.01 4.99
C THR A 820 17.11 0.43 3.59
N ARG A 821 15.87 0.14 3.23
CA ARG A 821 15.21 0.83 2.12
C ARG A 821 13.86 1.33 2.61
N PHE A 822 13.83 2.62 2.92
CA PHE A 822 12.60 3.39 2.75
C PHE A 822 11.96 3.00 1.41
N PRO A 823 10.61 2.85 1.33
CA PRO A 823 9.93 2.54 0.08
C PRO A 823 10.50 3.46 -0.99
N ASP A 824 11.03 2.90 -2.10
CA ASP A 824 11.79 3.62 -3.14
C ASP A 824 11.56 5.11 -3.02
N VAL A 825 12.48 5.78 -2.31
CA VAL A 825 12.38 7.23 -2.14
C VAL A 825 12.49 7.75 -3.55
N VAL A 826 11.36 8.11 -4.13
CA VAL A 826 11.36 9.12 -5.17
C VAL A 826 11.92 10.32 -4.44
N ASN A 827 13.25 10.49 -4.52
CA ASN A 827 13.93 11.66 -4.00
C ASN A 827 13.27 12.83 -4.69
N THR A 828 12.35 13.43 -3.96
CA THR A 828 11.53 14.53 -4.42
C THR A 828 12.33 15.82 -4.38
N PHE A 829 13.49 15.77 -3.70
CA PHE A 829 14.53 16.77 -3.69
C PHE A 829 15.56 16.48 -4.79
N SER A 830 15.84 17.50 -5.57
CA SER A 830 16.87 17.56 -6.59
C SER A 830 18.23 17.97 -5.98
N ASP A 831 19.32 17.84 -6.74
CA ASP A 831 20.65 18.31 -6.31
C ASP A 831 20.71 19.84 -6.11
N SER A 832 19.72 20.60 -6.61
CA SER A 832 19.59 22.04 -6.39
C SER A 832 18.77 22.42 -5.14
N ASP A 833 18.22 21.45 -4.42
CA ASP A 833 17.46 21.70 -3.20
C ASP A 833 18.37 21.99 -2.00
N GLU A 834 18.09 23.11 -1.32
CA GLU A 834 18.82 23.58 -0.15
C GLU A 834 17.89 23.64 1.05
N ILE A 835 18.18 22.81 2.05
CA ILE A 835 17.41 22.73 3.28
C ILE A 835 18.19 23.44 4.37
N TYR A 836 17.69 24.58 4.82
CA TYR A 836 18.32 25.38 5.86
C TYR A 836 17.90 24.84 7.23
N ILE A 837 18.89 24.64 8.10
CA ILE A 837 18.71 24.10 9.46
C ILE A 837 19.46 24.95 10.47
N TYR A 838 19.05 24.90 11.75
CA TYR A 838 19.69 25.64 12.86
C TYR A 838 20.44 24.74 13.85
N ASN A 839 20.32 23.43 13.67
CA ASN A 839 20.85 22.42 14.57
C ASN A 839 21.97 21.60 13.91
N ALA A 840 22.69 22.18 12.94
CA ALA A 840 23.74 21.51 12.19
C ALA A 840 24.83 20.92 13.10
N GLY A 841 25.09 21.57 14.22
CA GLY A 841 26.03 21.14 15.24
C GLY A 841 25.69 19.81 15.93
N LEU A 842 24.43 19.35 15.82
CA LEU A 842 24.01 18.01 16.24
C LEU A 842 24.93 16.91 15.69
N ILE A 843 25.52 17.15 14.53
CA ILE A 843 26.46 16.21 13.89
C ILE A 843 27.66 15.87 14.77
N LEU A 844 28.08 16.76 15.67
CA LEU A 844 29.20 16.52 16.58
C LEU A 844 28.94 15.34 17.54
N LEU A 845 27.67 14.99 17.76
CA LEU A 845 27.26 13.90 18.64
C LEU A 845 27.28 12.52 17.95
N TRP A 846 27.48 12.46 16.62
CA TRP A 846 27.33 11.24 15.83
C TRP A 846 28.04 9.98 16.39
N PRO A 847 29.27 10.04 16.95
CA PRO A 847 29.95 8.83 17.44
C PRO A 847 29.23 8.19 18.64
N PHE A 848 28.43 8.96 19.37
CA PHE A 848 27.78 8.56 20.61
C PHE A 848 26.35 8.04 20.39
N LEU A 849 25.72 8.39 19.25
CA LEU A 849 24.29 8.18 19.02
C LEU A 849 23.88 6.70 19.05
N ASN A 850 24.67 5.81 18.45
CA ASN A 850 24.35 4.37 18.48
C ASN A 850 24.32 3.80 19.91
N ARG A 851 25.32 4.14 20.73
CA ARG A 851 25.36 3.67 22.12
C ARG A 851 24.22 4.28 22.94
N PHE A 852 23.93 5.55 22.72
CA PHE A 852 22.83 6.26 23.37
C PHE A 852 21.47 5.61 23.08
N PHE A 853 21.15 5.36 21.81
CA PHE A 853 19.88 4.72 21.45
C PHE A 853 19.77 3.27 21.91
N VAL A 854 20.88 2.52 21.95
CA VAL A 854 20.90 1.17 22.55
C VAL A 854 20.59 1.25 24.05
N LYS A 855 21.16 2.21 24.78
CA LYS A 855 20.99 2.34 26.23
C LYS A 855 19.56 2.73 26.63
N ILE A 856 18.87 3.51 25.80
CA ILE A 856 17.46 3.89 25.99
C ILE A 856 16.50 2.80 25.44
N GLY A 857 17.02 1.79 24.73
CA GLY A 857 16.21 0.67 24.21
C GLY A 857 15.48 0.99 22.89
N LEU A 858 15.92 2.01 22.15
CA LEU A 858 15.37 2.36 20.83
C LEU A 858 16.02 1.54 19.70
N VAL A 859 17.27 1.09 19.90
CA VAL A 859 18.06 0.34 18.92
C VAL A 859 18.48 -1.01 19.49
N GLN A 860 18.32 -2.07 18.70
CA GLN A 860 18.82 -3.41 18.98
C GLN A 860 19.53 -3.95 17.73
N ASP A 861 20.67 -4.62 17.86
CA ASP A 861 21.43 -5.19 16.74
C ASP A 861 21.73 -4.19 15.61
N LYS A 862 21.99 -2.93 15.98
CA LYS A 862 22.29 -1.79 15.09
C LYS A 862 21.12 -1.35 14.18
N ILE A 863 19.88 -1.70 14.54
CA ILE A 863 18.67 -1.26 13.85
C ILE A 863 17.65 -0.73 14.87
N PHE A 864 16.82 0.23 14.46
CA PHE A 864 15.69 0.68 15.29
C PHE A 864 14.69 -0.47 15.45
N ILE A 865 14.13 -0.62 16.65
CA ILE A 865 13.19 -1.73 16.95
C ILE A 865 11.84 -1.58 16.21
N ASN A 866 11.45 -0.36 15.84
CA ASN A 866 10.30 -0.02 15.00
C ASN A 866 10.35 1.48 14.61
N THR A 867 9.43 1.91 13.75
CA THR A 867 9.32 3.30 13.27
C THR A 867 9.11 4.30 14.41
N ILE A 868 8.30 3.96 15.42
CA ILE A 868 8.03 4.82 16.57
C ILE A 868 9.34 5.11 17.33
N SER A 869 10.24 4.13 17.43
CA SER A 869 11.55 4.32 18.06
C SER A 869 12.48 5.22 17.26
N ALA A 870 12.41 5.18 15.93
CA ALA A 870 13.16 6.12 15.08
C ALA A 870 12.62 7.55 15.21
N GLU A 871 11.29 7.72 15.18
CA GLU A 871 10.63 9.02 15.42
C GLU A 871 11.00 9.57 16.80
N ARG A 872 10.92 8.73 17.84
CA ARG A 872 11.31 9.06 19.21
C ARG A 872 12.77 9.50 19.28
N ALA A 873 13.66 8.78 18.61
CA ALA A 873 15.08 9.15 18.52
C ALA A 873 15.27 10.52 17.87
N ALA A 874 14.57 10.83 16.78
CA ALA A 874 14.66 12.13 16.11
C ALA A 874 14.26 13.30 17.04
N LEU A 875 13.22 13.10 17.87
CA LEU A 875 12.81 14.08 18.88
C LEU A 875 13.83 14.23 20.02
N LEU A 876 14.38 13.11 20.52
CA LEU A 876 15.43 13.15 21.54
C LEU A 876 16.72 13.83 21.03
N LEU A 877 17.06 13.66 19.75
CA LEU A 877 18.16 14.40 19.13
C LEU A 877 17.91 15.91 19.15
N GLN A 878 16.67 16.36 18.98
CA GLN A 878 16.36 17.78 19.07
C GLN A 878 16.45 18.27 20.51
N TYR A 879 15.95 17.48 21.46
CA TYR A 879 16.08 17.76 22.89
C TYR A 879 17.55 17.90 23.34
N LEU A 880 18.48 17.12 22.76
CA LEU A 880 19.92 17.29 23.00
C LEU A 880 20.43 18.68 22.60
N VAL A 881 19.87 19.27 21.53
CA VAL A 881 20.32 20.55 20.96
C VAL A 881 19.85 21.75 21.78
N ASP A 882 18.57 21.79 22.17
CA ASP A 882 17.97 23.00 22.75
C ASP A 882 17.17 22.79 24.04
N ASN A 883 17.18 21.58 24.60
CA ASN A 883 16.45 21.23 25.82
C ASN A 883 14.92 21.38 25.73
N SER A 884 14.37 21.59 24.53
CA SER A 884 12.94 21.83 24.34
C SER A 884 12.17 20.52 24.17
N THR A 885 11.03 20.42 24.83
CA THR A 885 10.01 19.39 24.55
C THR A 885 8.98 19.87 23.51
N GLU A 886 9.00 21.16 23.19
CA GLU A 886 8.18 21.78 22.15
C GLU A 886 8.97 21.81 20.84
N ILE A 887 8.84 20.74 20.07
CA ILE A 887 9.62 20.53 18.86
C ILE A 887 8.71 20.78 17.65
N PRO A 888 8.94 21.80 16.82
CA PRO A 888 8.22 21.92 15.57
C PRO A 888 8.86 21.02 14.50
N GLU A 889 8.07 20.43 13.60
CA GLU A 889 8.60 19.46 12.62
C GLU A 889 9.69 20.06 11.72
N HIS A 890 9.60 21.35 11.39
CA HIS A 890 10.58 22.02 10.52
C HIS A 890 11.98 22.15 11.14
N SER A 891 12.13 21.84 12.44
CA SER A 891 13.44 21.74 13.10
C SER A 891 14.13 20.38 12.89
N LEU A 892 13.39 19.36 12.42
CA LEU A 892 13.85 17.97 12.37
C LEU A 892 14.56 17.48 11.10
N PRO A 893 14.83 18.25 10.01
CA PRO A 893 15.44 17.66 8.81
C PRO A 893 16.72 16.85 9.06
N LEU A 894 17.68 17.41 9.81
CA LEU A 894 18.92 16.69 10.14
C LEU A 894 18.66 15.48 11.04
N ASN A 895 17.75 15.60 12.00
CA ASN A 895 17.36 14.54 12.92
C ASN A 895 16.78 13.35 12.16
N LYS A 896 15.88 13.62 11.19
CA LYS A 896 15.30 12.62 10.30
C LYS A 896 16.40 11.93 9.49
N ILE A 897 17.33 12.68 8.91
CA ILE A 897 18.46 12.10 8.15
C ILE A 897 19.32 11.20 9.04
N LEU A 898 19.68 11.64 10.25
CA LEU A 898 20.50 10.86 11.18
C LEU A 898 19.78 9.62 11.71
N CYS A 899 18.46 9.66 11.87
CA CYS A 899 17.65 8.51 12.26
C CYS A 899 17.25 7.62 11.07
N GLY A 900 17.61 8.01 9.84
CA GLY A 900 17.11 7.37 8.63
C GLY A 900 15.58 7.44 8.64
N ILE A 901 15.00 8.61 8.46
CA ILE A 901 13.55 8.82 8.28
C ILE A 901 13.42 9.69 7.02
N ASP A 902 12.47 9.34 6.16
CA ASP A 902 12.15 10.16 4.99
C ASP A 902 11.77 11.59 5.41
N LEU A 903 12.35 12.60 4.75
CA LEU A 903 12.16 14.00 5.12
C LEU A 903 10.69 14.43 5.10
N LEU A 904 9.90 13.89 4.17
CA LEU A 904 8.48 14.20 3.99
C LEU A 904 7.58 13.37 4.91
N GLU A 905 8.12 12.41 5.66
CA GLU A 905 7.36 11.63 6.63
C GLU A 905 6.97 12.51 7.84
N PRO A 906 5.68 12.71 8.11
CA PRO A 906 5.23 13.49 9.27
C PRO A 906 5.61 12.80 10.58
N ILE A 907 6.06 13.57 11.56
CA ILE A 907 6.38 13.07 12.90
C ILE A 907 5.41 13.67 13.91
N ASP A 908 4.90 12.85 14.83
CA ASP A 908 4.20 13.34 16.01
C ASP A 908 5.21 14.03 16.93
N THR A 909 5.16 15.36 17.01
CA THR A 909 6.17 16.13 17.74
C THR A 909 5.87 16.31 19.23
N ASN A 910 4.88 15.59 19.77
CA ASN A 910 4.62 15.61 21.21
C ASN A 910 5.62 14.72 21.94
N LEU A 911 6.64 15.34 22.53
CA LEU A 911 7.67 14.65 23.29
C LEU A 911 7.36 14.70 24.80
N GLU A 912 6.82 13.62 25.34
CA GLU A 912 6.79 13.38 26.79
C GLU A 912 8.06 12.67 27.23
N ILE A 913 9.10 13.41 27.66
CA ILE A 913 10.39 12.82 28.03
C ILE A 913 10.35 12.13 29.41
N THR A 914 10.85 10.90 29.48
CA THR A 914 10.96 10.15 30.74
C THR A 914 12.19 10.58 31.55
N ALA A 915 12.19 10.31 32.86
CA ALA A 915 13.34 10.59 33.73
C ALA A 915 14.62 9.88 33.23
N GLN A 916 14.50 8.62 32.80
CA GLN A 916 15.60 7.85 32.24
C GLN A 916 16.15 8.47 30.95
N GLU A 917 15.28 8.84 30.01
CA GLU A 917 15.73 9.50 28.76
C GLU A 917 16.42 10.83 29.04
N ARG A 918 15.90 11.61 29.99
CA ARG A 918 16.52 12.88 30.39
C ARG A 918 17.92 12.68 30.97
N GLU A 919 18.06 11.74 31.91
CA GLU A 919 19.36 11.40 32.51
C GLU A 919 20.36 10.93 31.45
N GLU A 920 19.93 10.09 30.50
CA GLU A 920 20.78 9.63 29.42
C GLU A 920 21.19 10.74 28.43
N CYS A 921 20.31 11.71 28.18
CA CYS A 921 20.65 12.89 27.39
C CYS A 921 21.77 13.71 28.08
N GLU A 922 21.63 13.97 29.38
CA GLU A 922 22.63 14.71 30.17
C GLU A 922 23.96 13.94 30.26
N ASN A 923 23.91 12.61 30.39
CA ASN A 923 25.08 11.73 30.38
C ASN A 923 25.82 11.77 29.03
N LEU A 924 25.09 11.77 27.90
CA LEU A 924 25.70 11.88 26.57
C LEU A 924 26.45 13.20 26.42
N LEU A 925 25.78 14.33 26.72
CA LEU A 925 26.40 15.65 26.56
C LEU A 925 27.62 15.81 27.47
N SER A 926 27.53 15.32 28.71
CA SER A 926 28.66 15.28 29.65
C SER A 926 29.83 14.44 29.12
N ALA A 927 29.54 13.26 28.54
CA ALA A 927 30.57 12.40 27.97
C ALA A 927 31.27 13.06 26.76
N VAL A 928 30.54 13.78 25.91
CA VAL A 928 31.12 14.52 24.78
C VAL A 928 32.06 15.63 25.28
N ILE A 929 31.62 16.43 26.25
CA ILE A 929 32.42 17.52 26.86
C ILE A 929 33.69 16.96 27.53
N GLN A 930 33.57 15.84 28.25
CA GLN A 930 34.72 15.22 28.92
C GLN A 930 35.74 14.64 27.92
N ASN A 931 35.26 14.03 26.84
CA ASN A 931 36.10 13.46 25.79
C ASN A 931 36.77 14.55 24.94
N TRP A 932 36.13 15.70 24.74
CA TRP A 932 36.73 16.86 24.09
C TRP A 932 37.48 17.73 25.10
N SER A 933 38.73 17.34 25.38
CA SER A 933 39.49 17.78 26.55
C SER A 933 39.63 19.30 26.77
N ILE A 934 39.53 20.12 25.72
CA ILE A 934 39.59 21.58 25.80
C ILE A 934 38.30 22.20 26.32
N LEU A 935 37.17 21.50 26.18
CA LEU A 935 35.86 21.95 26.65
C LEU A 935 35.56 21.51 28.09
N LYS A 936 36.50 20.90 28.83
CA LYS A 936 36.24 20.28 30.16
C LYS A 936 35.57 21.20 31.19
N ASN A 937 35.70 22.52 31.06
CA ASN A 937 35.08 23.51 31.96
C ASN A 937 33.80 24.15 31.38
N THR A 938 33.36 23.72 30.20
CA THR A 938 32.14 24.19 29.54
C THR A 938 30.93 23.49 30.13
N SER A 939 29.90 24.26 30.48
CA SER A 939 28.62 23.70 30.92
C SER A 939 27.85 23.08 29.74
N ILE A 940 26.90 22.18 30.03
CA ILE A 940 26.02 21.60 28.98
C ILE A 940 25.31 22.69 28.18
N GLU A 941 24.79 23.73 28.85
CA GLU A 941 24.14 24.86 28.18
C GLU A 941 25.10 25.69 27.32
N GLY A 942 26.33 25.90 27.80
CA GLY A 942 27.38 26.53 27.00
C GLY A 942 27.71 25.72 25.74
N PHE A 943 27.79 24.39 25.88
CA PHE A 943 28.05 23.47 24.77
C PHE A 943 26.91 23.47 23.75
N ARG A 944 25.65 23.41 24.19
CA ARG A 944 24.46 23.51 23.34
C ARG A 944 24.49 24.77 22.47
N ARG A 945 24.65 25.93 23.09
CA ARG A 945 24.63 27.24 22.40
C ARG A 945 25.81 27.41 21.45
N ALA A 946 27.01 27.07 21.88
CA ALA A 946 28.21 27.30 21.08
C ALA A 946 28.37 26.28 19.93
N PHE A 947 28.03 25.01 20.16
CA PHE A 947 28.42 23.92 19.26
C PHE A 947 27.28 23.10 18.68
N LEU A 948 26.09 23.04 19.29
CA LEU A 948 24.96 22.26 18.76
C LEU A 948 23.96 23.12 17.96
N GLN A 949 23.70 24.34 18.43
CA GLN A 949 22.82 25.32 17.79
C GLN A 949 23.58 26.10 16.69
N ARG A 950 23.99 25.38 15.64
CA ARG A 950 24.72 25.94 14.48
C ARG A 950 23.81 25.99 13.26
N ASN A 951 23.82 27.11 12.54
CA ASN A 951 23.17 27.17 11.24
C ASN A 951 23.92 26.28 10.23
N GLY A 952 23.18 25.72 9.29
CA GLY A 952 23.75 24.97 8.20
C GLY A 952 22.77 24.73 7.06
N ILE A 953 23.29 24.19 5.97
CA ILE A 953 22.54 23.85 4.77
C ILE A 953 22.75 22.37 4.48
N VAL A 954 21.66 21.65 4.31
CA VAL A 954 21.65 20.26 3.86
C VAL A 954 21.27 20.21 2.38
N ARG A 955 22.05 19.51 1.57
CA ARG A 955 21.80 19.26 0.14
C ARG A 955 21.99 17.79 -0.22
N ILE A 956 21.45 17.39 -1.36
CA ILE A 956 21.81 16.13 -2.00
C ILE A 956 22.93 16.42 -3.02
N ARG A 957 23.95 15.56 -3.03
CA ARG A 957 25.04 15.60 -4.00
C ARG A 957 25.45 14.18 -4.34
N ASP A 958 25.37 13.81 -5.61
CA ASP A 958 25.76 12.49 -6.12
C ASP A 958 25.07 11.32 -5.36
N GLY A 959 23.80 11.51 -4.98
CA GLY A 959 23.03 10.54 -4.19
C GLY A 959 23.38 10.44 -2.71
N SER A 960 24.33 11.25 -2.21
CA SER A 960 24.67 11.37 -0.78
C SER A 960 24.19 12.69 -0.20
N TRP A 961 24.08 12.77 1.13
CA TRP A 961 23.78 14.02 1.82
C TRP A 961 25.07 14.83 2.01
N LEU A 962 24.97 16.15 1.86
CA LEU A 962 26.01 17.12 2.19
C LEU A 962 25.44 18.11 3.20
N LEU A 963 26.06 18.21 4.37
CA LEU A 963 25.82 19.23 5.38
C LEU A 963 26.95 20.26 5.32
N GLN A 964 26.61 21.53 5.07
CA GLN A 964 27.53 22.66 5.18
C GLN A 964 27.17 23.47 6.42
N VAL A 965 28.11 23.65 7.33
CA VAL A 965 27.90 24.36 8.60
C VAL A 965 28.43 25.79 8.50
N GLU A 966 27.73 26.76 9.07
CA GLU A 966 28.20 28.14 9.14
C GLU A 966 29.35 28.28 10.15
N ARG A 967 30.46 28.89 9.73
CA ARG A 967 31.65 29.09 10.57
C ARG A 967 31.52 30.25 11.55
N GLU A 968 31.93 30.01 12.79
CA GLU A 968 32.07 31.03 13.84
C GLU A 968 33.45 31.01 14.53
N THR A 969 33.73 32.03 15.34
CA THR A 969 35.03 32.22 16.00
C THR A 969 35.41 31.07 16.94
N TYR A 970 34.43 30.42 17.57
CA TYR A 970 34.65 29.30 18.48
C TYR A 970 35.04 28.00 17.75
N ASP A 971 34.86 27.91 16.43
CA ASP A 971 35.13 26.71 15.63
C ASP A 971 36.62 26.38 15.53
N ILE A 972 37.50 27.32 15.90
CA ILE A 972 38.94 27.04 16.07
C ILE A 972 39.20 25.88 17.04
N LEU A 973 38.27 25.60 17.95
CA LEU A 973 38.38 24.49 18.89
C LEU A 973 38.17 23.12 18.22
N LEU A 974 37.47 23.07 17.07
CA LEU A 974 37.18 21.84 16.33
C LEU A 974 38.45 21.20 15.77
N ASP A 975 39.52 21.97 15.54
CA ASP A 975 40.83 21.44 15.14
C ASP A 975 41.40 20.44 16.16
N ARG A 976 40.89 20.46 17.40
CA ARG A 976 41.33 19.60 18.49
C ARG A 976 40.25 18.61 18.94
N ILE A 977 39.22 18.39 18.13
CA ILE A 977 38.21 17.36 18.41
C ILE A 977 38.84 15.95 18.18
N PRO A 978 38.64 14.97 19.09
CA PRO A 978 39.37 13.70 19.01
C PRO A 978 38.73 12.67 18.05
N TRP A 979 37.70 13.02 17.30
CA TRP A 979 37.04 12.14 16.33
C TRP A 979 36.78 12.85 15.01
N SER A 980 36.65 12.09 13.91
CA SER A 980 36.31 12.67 12.61
C SER A 980 34.86 13.14 12.58
N ILE A 981 34.61 14.30 11.97
CA ILE A 981 33.27 14.83 11.71
C ILE A 981 32.93 14.94 10.22
N ARG A 982 33.90 14.65 9.33
CA ARG A 982 33.75 14.90 7.87
C ARG A 982 32.82 13.93 7.15
N VAL A 983 32.73 12.69 7.63
CA VAL A 983 31.94 11.63 7.01
C VAL A 983 31.19 10.90 8.10
N VAL A 984 29.87 10.96 8.05
CA VAL A 984 28.99 10.33 9.03
C VAL A 984 28.16 9.25 8.36
N LYS A 985 28.23 8.05 8.94
CA LYS A 985 27.43 6.91 8.54
C LYS A 985 27.04 6.11 9.78
N LEU A 986 25.81 6.30 10.24
CA LEU A 986 25.21 5.49 11.30
C LEU A 986 24.66 4.17 10.72
N PRO A 987 24.53 3.12 11.53
CA PRO A 987 24.24 1.78 11.01
C PRO A 987 22.92 1.62 10.25
N TRP A 988 21.92 2.47 10.53
CA TRP A 988 20.59 2.47 9.93
C TRP A 988 20.39 3.57 8.88
N MET A 989 21.41 4.37 8.58
CA MET A 989 21.31 5.38 7.52
C MET A 989 21.42 4.70 6.15
N ASP A 990 20.65 5.16 5.16
CA ASP A 990 20.72 4.65 3.77
C ASP A 990 21.88 5.29 3.00
N ASN A 991 22.02 6.61 3.10
CA ASN A 991 23.07 7.38 2.42
C ASN A 991 24.17 7.82 3.39
N ILE A 992 25.32 8.20 2.84
CA ILE A 992 26.41 8.84 3.61
C ILE A 992 26.06 10.32 3.79
N LEU A 993 26.42 10.88 4.94
CA LEU A 993 26.37 12.32 5.19
C LEU A 993 27.80 12.88 5.21
N TYR A 994 28.15 13.64 4.18
CA TYR A 994 29.37 14.44 4.13
C TYR A 994 29.16 15.74 4.88
N VAL A 995 30.17 16.19 5.62
CA VAL A 995 30.12 17.40 6.42
C VAL A 995 31.27 18.31 6.02
N GLU A 996 30.91 19.53 5.61
CA GLU A 996 31.81 20.64 5.38
C GLU A 996 31.55 21.67 6.47
N TRP A 997 32.57 21.91 7.31
CA TRP A 997 32.51 22.88 8.39
C TRP A 997 33.26 24.15 8.00
#